data_AF-A0A927JVM5-F1
#
_entry.id   AF-A0A927JVM5-F1
#
_cell.length_a   1.000
_cell.length_b   1.000
_cell.length_c   1.000
_cell.angle_alpha   90.00
_cell.angle_beta   90.00
_cell.angle_gamma   90.00
#
_symmetry.space_group_name_H-M   'P 1'
#
loop_
_entity.id
_entity.type
_entity.pdbx_description
1 polymer ?
#
loop_
_entity_poly.entity_id
_entity_poly.type
_entity_poly.pdbx_seq_one_letter_code
_entity_poly.pdbx_strand_id
1 'polypeptide(L)'
;MLISQTVQASDTPLYQPAPAWIAAAPGPAVSGEDAPPVELIDWQHRIEEGRVWSYIHQKTRMVSPEMLSQAATLALPWAPDKGDLIVHDLAIVRGGQRIDLLAKGQRFTVLRREQSLERRELTGVLTATLAVEGLEVGDVLDMAVSITARDAALGGRVQDVVQLIPLPARIGPGRVRFSWPTGAAPRWKLLADAAAPVVSTHGGYSELTIAMPIVKPKDMPEDAPMRFRRAPMIEVASFTDWGDVSKVMAPLYATDGLIAPGSPLAAEVAAIQRAEVTPIGRTQRALEVVQDKIRYLAVGMDGGNYVPQSPAKTWEVRYGDCKAKTLLLLAMLRAMGIEAEAVTANLGMGDLVPERLPSAAAFNHVFVKATLAGETLWLDGTGNGSRLADIRDTPAVGYVLPIRTAGAEPMLIETRANARPMIDMTIEADESLSVDLPSPFSVTAVLHGPMAAAMRQARAQLGPKEQRDAARQFLQGWTGEGQFADLSILPDPATGDVTIKGVGVTSTPWAVEDRRRRRTLDRMLASFQFAPDRSRPDWTKIPVAAPAPMGLHFRTRVKLPQGGQGYTLDGTPDLDTRIASFAMKRSVRIADGAVTIDERVDSIGGEVPAARIPAERDALATAKARVPQIVAPVDTPRRTTLTPQQTAQSSQIRAIRTTFDRAIAADVEESSGYVSRAAFEDGLGNRKAALADLTKVIATEPSVDLYLQRAGVAEAMGDRAAALADAERARALDPTSVAATARTAWLMADGGNLSGGIALLDERIALGGETRSNYRSEKAGLIGEFGDAAEAIKLYDTLIAEKPGSPLLMNARCWIKGTRSVMLDTALKDCTSSIELSDNTLAALDSRAMVWFRMGRLAEAMTDLDAVLAAAPDLASSRFLRGIVLKALHRDAEAATDLALARRISPMIDRQYARYGIKA
;
A
#
# COMPACT_ATOMS: atom_id res chain seq x y z
N MET A 1 31.60 -12.12 59.21
CA MET A 1 31.08 -12.19 57.83
C MET A 1 30.68 -10.79 57.43
N LEU A 2 31.53 -10.10 56.69
CA LEU A 2 31.28 -8.74 56.19
C LEU A 2 30.23 -8.84 55.08
N ILE A 3 29.13 -8.11 55.25
CA ILE A 3 28.08 -7.93 54.26
C ILE A 3 28.70 -7.14 53.11
N SER A 4 28.88 -7.79 51.97
CA SER A 4 29.30 -7.13 50.73
C SER A 4 28.18 -6.19 50.29
N GLN A 5 28.36 -4.88 50.52
CA GLN A 5 27.51 -3.86 49.93
C GLN A 5 27.62 -3.97 48.41
N THR A 6 26.50 -4.26 47.75
CA THR A 6 26.38 -4.11 46.30
C THR A 6 26.55 -2.64 45.97
N VAL A 7 27.66 -2.27 45.32
CA VAL A 7 27.86 -0.92 44.77
C VAL A 7 26.74 -0.68 43.76
N GLN A 8 25.80 0.20 44.10
CA GLN A 8 24.77 0.69 43.18
C GLN A 8 25.45 1.57 42.13
N ALA A 9 25.10 1.37 40.86
CA ALA A 9 25.53 2.23 39.75
C ALA A 9 24.89 3.64 39.86
N SER A 10 25.50 4.62 39.21
CA SER A 10 25.19 6.04 39.36
C SER A 10 24.05 6.51 38.45
N ASP A 11 23.07 7.18 39.06
CA ASP A 11 21.99 7.91 38.37
C ASP A 11 22.46 9.23 37.73
N THR A 12 23.76 9.56 37.84
CA THR A 12 24.37 10.73 37.22
C THR A 12 25.63 10.37 36.41
N PRO A 13 25.92 11.07 35.29
CA PRO A 13 27.14 10.87 34.53
C PRO A 13 28.37 11.07 35.41
N LEU A 14 29.27 10.10 35.38
CA LEU A 14 30.58 10.21 36.03
C LEU A 14 31.54 10.92 35.07
N TYR A 15 32.45 11.73 35.61
CA TYR A 15 33.47 12.43 34.81
C TYR A 15 34.84 11.93 35.24
N GLN A 16 35.47 11.11 34.40
CA GLN A 16 36.70 10.40 34.73
C GLN A 16 37.58 10.28 33.49
N PRO A 17 38.92 10.28 33.62
CA PRO A 17 39.80 10.01 32.48
C PRO A 17 39.46 8.70 31.76
N ALA A 18 39.78 8.61 30.46
CA ALA A 18 39.62 7.37 29.71
C ALA A 18 40.43 6.23 30.36
N PRO A 19 39.89 5.01 30.45
CA PRO A 19 40.60 3.89 31.05
C PRO A 19 41.92 3.57 30.33
N ALA A 20 42.92 3.08 31.07
CA ALA A 20 44.24 2.79 30.51
C ALA A 20 44.26 1.67 29.43
N TRP A 21 43.19 0.87 29.32
CA TRP A 21 43.07 -0.22 28.34
C TRP A 21 42.54 0.24 26.97
N ILE A 22 42.12 1.51 26.85
CA ILE A 22 41.69 2.11 25.58
C ILE A 22 42.92 2.23 24.66
N ALA A 23 42.86 1.56 23.50
CA ALA A 23 43.91 1.66 22.50
C ALA A 23 43.82 3.01 21.77
N ALA A 24 44.93 3.51 21.23
CA ALA A 24 44.94 4.72 20.41
C ALA A 24 44.03 4.57 19.18
N ALA A 25 43.23 5.59 18.86
CA ALA A 25 42.30 5.58 17.73
C ALA A 25 43.01 5.33 16.37
N PRO A 26 42.34 4.67 15.41
CA PRO A 26 42.96 4.32 14.13
C PRO A 26 43.12 5.52 13.18
N GLY A 27 44.30 5.64 12.55
CA GLY A 27 44.58 6.50 11.39
C GLY A 27 44.66 8.02 11.64
N PRO A 28 45.24 8.81 10.71
CA PRO A 28 45.15 10.27 10.75
C PRO A 28 43.76 10.76 10.32
N ALA A 29 43.33 11.92 10.85
CA ALA A 29 42.06 12.54 10.49
C ALA A 29 42.01 12.85 8.98
N VAL A 30 40.86 12.60 8.35
CA VAL A 30 40.64 12.96 6.94
C VAL A 30 40.36 14.46 6.87
N SER A 31 41.17 15.20 6.10
CA SER A 31 41.05 16.66 5.95
C SER A 31 40.81 17.04 4.49
N GLY A 32 39.98 18.05 4.23
CA GLY A 32 39.69 18.59 2.89
C GLY A 32 38.19 18.83 2.66
N GLU A 33 37.81 19.45 1.54
CA GLU A 33 36.40 19.70 1.17
C GLU A 33 35.58 18.40 0.99
N ASP A 34 36.23 17.29 0.65
CA ASP A 34 35.60 15.97 0.48
C ASP A 34 35.55 15.12 1.76
N ALA A 35 36.01 15.64 2.90
CA ALA A 35 36.04 14.89 4.16
C ALA A 35 34.62 14.46 4.60
N PRO A 36 34.46 13.22 5.10
CA PRO A 36 33.18 12.76 5.61
C PRO A 36 32.74 13.59 6.84
N PRO A 37 31.44 13.86 7.01
CA PRO A 37 30.95 14.59 8.18
C PRO A 37 31.25 13.89 9.52
N VAL A 38 31.39 12.57 9.53
CA VAL A 38 31.93 11.82 10.68
C VAL A 38 33.38 11.46 10.38
N GLU A 39 34.32 12.08 11.09
CA GLU A 39 35.76 11.95 10.85
C GLU A 39 36.41 10.74 11.53
N LEU A 40 35.82 10.29 12.65
CA LEU A 40 36.30 9.16 13.44
C LEU A 40 35.14 8.45 14.10
N ILE A 41 35.16 7.12 14.08
CA ILE A 41 34.34 6.25 14.92
C ILE A 41 35.24 5.17 15.53
N ASP A 42 35.53 5.26 16.82
CA ASP A 42 36.30 4.24 17.56
C ASP A 42 35.45 3.69 18.70
N TRP A 43 34.96 2.46 18.52
CA TRP A 43 34.18 1.73 19.50
C TRP A 43 35.03 0.62 20.11
N GLN A 44 35.23 0.65 21.42
CA GLN A 44 36.05 -0.31 22.13
C GLN A 44 35.29 -0.93 23.29
N HIS A 45 35.23 -2.25 23.31
CA HIS A 45 34.44 -3.04 24.22
C HIS A 45 35.36 -3.89 25.08
N ARG A 46 35.20 -3.84 26.40
CA ARG A 46 35.91 -4.68 27.37
C ARG A 46 34.93 -5.59 28.08
N ILE A 47 35.20 -6.89 28.05
CA ILE A 47 34.40 -7.91 28.73
C ILE A 47 35.23 -8.46 29.88
N GLU A 48 34.80 -8.20 31.11
CA GLU A 48 35.54 -8.57 32.31
C GLU A 48 34.57 -8.72 33.49
N GLU A 49 34.75 -9.77 34.31
CA GLU A 49 33.94 -10.01 35.53
C GLU A 49 32.40 -10.01 35.32
N GLY A 50 31.94 -10.46 34.15
CA GLY A 50 30.50 -10.48 33.83
C GLY A 50 29.93 -9.10 33.47
N ARG A 51 30.79 -8.11 33.23
CA ARG A 51 30.43 -6.76 32.79
C ARG A 51 30.94 -6.50 31.38
N VAL A 52 30.14 -5.78 30.60
CA VAL A 52 30.54 -5.20 29.31
C VAL A 52 30.77 -3.70 29.52
N TRP A 53 31.88 -3.21 29.02
CA TRP A 53 32.23 -1.80 29.03
C TRP A 53 32.40 -1.33 27.59
N SER A 54 31.56 -0.40 27.15
CA SER A 54 31.53 0.10 25.78
C SER A 54 32.01 1.55 25.75
N TYR A 55 33.24 1.75 25.30
CA TYR A 55 33.85 3.05 25.05
C TYR A 55 33.52 3.50 23.62
N ILE A 56 33.06 4.74 23.48
CA ILE A 56 32.67 5.38 22.23
C ILE A 56 33.47 6.67 22.09
N HIS A 57 34.31 6.75 21.06
CA HIS A 57 34.99 7.98 20.65
C HIS A 57 34.57 8.36 19.24
N GLN A 58 33.98 9.54 19.09
CA GLN A 58 33.47 10.02 17.81
C GLN A 58 33.90 11.48 17.57
N LYS A 59 34.32 11.76 16.34
CA LYS A 59 34.57 13.12 15.84
C LYS A 59 33.62 13.45 14.70
N THR A 60 32.85 14.54 14.85
CA THR A 60 31.83 14.94 13.87
C THR A 60 32.03 16.38 13.44
N ARG A 61 32.22 16.61 12.15
CA ARG A 61 32.34 17.94 11.55
C ARG A 61 30.97 18.52 11.21
N MET A 62 30.75 19.77 11.61
CA MET A 62 29.53 20.52 11.29
C MET A 62 29.64 21.09 9.88
N VAL A 63 29.19 20.35 8.86
CA VAL A 63 29.32 20.78 7.44
C VAL A 63 28.14 21.61 6.93
N SER A 64 27.03 21.68 7.67
CA SER A 64 25.85 22.47 7.29
C SER A 64 25.11 23.01 8.51
N PRO A 65 24.26 24.06 8.35
CA PRO A 65 23.37 24.55 9.40
C PRO A 65 22.41 23.48 9.95
N GLU A 66 21.93 22.56 9.10
CA GLU A 66 21.04 21.47 9.51
C GLU A 66 21.78 20.49 10.43
N MET A 67 23.02 20.12 10.08
CA MET A 67 23.86 19.28 10.93
C MET A 67 24.20 19.95 12.25
N LEU A 68 24.51 21.26 12.23
CA LEU A 68 24.71 22.05 13.43
C LEU A 68 23.47 21.99 14.33
N SER A 69 22.28 22.21 13.76
CA SER A 69 21.03 22.14 14.52
C SER A 69 20.77 20.75 15.12
N GLN A 70 21.18 19.67 14.44
CA GLN A 70 21.03 18.30 14.94
C GLN A 70 22.06 17.95 16.03
N ALA A 71 23.30 18.41 15.88
CA ALA A 71 24.40 18.10 16.81
C ALA A 71 24.53 19.09 17.97
N ALA A 72 23.83 20.23 17.93
CA ALA A 72 23.84 21.26 18.97
C ALA A 72 23.37 20.74 20.34
N THR A 73 22.60 19.65 20.39
CA THR A 73 22.22 18.98 21.63
C THR A 73 22.67 17.52 21.61
N LEU A 74 23.64 17.20 22.46
CA LEU A 74 24.05 15.81 22.71
C LEU A 74 23.02 15.11 23.60
N ALA A 75 22.72 13.85 23.29
CA ALA A 75 21.84 13.01 24.09
C ALA A 75 22.44 11.60 24.22
N LEU A 76 22.78 11.21 25.46
CA LEU A 76 23.41 9.94 25.78
C LEU A 76 22.50 9.10 26.69
N PRO A 77 21.84 8.06 26.16
CA PRO A 77 21.00 7.17 26.96
C PRO A 77 21.84 6.13 27.73
N TRP A 78 21.48 5.85 28.98
CA TRP A 78 22.02 4.70 29.74
C TRP A 78 21.02 4.14 30.76
N ALA A 79 21.21 2.87 31.14
CA ALA A 79 20.38 2.19 32.14
C ALA A 79 21.12 2.14 33.48
N PRO A 80 20.78 3.01 34.45
CA PRO A 80 21.51 3.14 35.72
C PRO A 80 21.38 1.90 36.62
N ASP A 81 20.38 1.05 36.41
CA ASP A 81 20.23 -0.23 37.12
C ASP A 81 21.23 -1.30 36.64
N LYS A 82 21.85 -1.10 35.47
CA LYS A 82 22.77 -2.04 34.83
C LYS A 82 24.23 -1.56 34.85
N GLY A 83 24.46 -0.26 34.92
CA GLY A 83 25.80 0.31 35.00
C GLY A 83 25.83 1.83 34.79
N ASP A 84 27.02 2.34 34.53
CA ASP A 84 27.34 3.77 34.58
C ASP A 84 27.53 4.37 33.20
N LEU A 85 27.11 5.64 33.04
CA LEU A 85 27.57 6.52 31.97
C LEU A 85 28.78 7.32 32.46
N ILE A 86 29.89 7.26 31.74
CA ILE A 86 31.15 7.89 32.11
C ILE A 86 31.61 8.79 30.97
N VAL A 87 31.69 10.10 31.20
CA VAL A 87 32.19 11.09 30.24
C VAL A 87 33.69 11.25 30.45
N HIS A 88 34.45 10.99 29.39
CA HIS A 88 35.91 11.07 29.43
C HIS A 88 36.43 12.38 28.85
N ASP A 89 35.84 12.82 27.74
CA ASP A 89 36.34 13.96 26.98
C ASP A 89 35.22 14.57 26.15
N LEU A 90 35.22 15.90 26.05
CA LEU A 90 34.30 16.64 25.22
C LEU A 90 34.93 17.98 24.82
N ALA A 91 35.12 18.18 23.52
CA ALA A 91 35.76 19.38 22.99
C ALA A 91 35.20 19.82 21.64
N ILE A 92 35.33 21.11 21.36
CA ILE A 92 35.19 21.69 20.02
C ILE A 92 36.60 21.87 19.44
N VAL A 93 36.83 21.43 18.21
CA VAL A 93 38.06 21.74 17.46
C VAL A 93 37.72 22.75 16.38
N ARG A 94 38.20 23.98 16.54
CA ARG A 94 37.97 25.12 15.63
C ARG A 94 39.29 25.61 15.05
N GLY A 95 39.45 25.56 13.74
CA GLY A 95 40.68 26.02 13.08
C GLY A 95 41.96 25.35 13.62
N GLY A 96 41.86 24.09 14.08
CA GLY A 96 42.95 23.36 14.71
C GLY A 96 43.16 23.64 16.21
N GLN A 97 42.47 24.63 16.78
CA GLN A 97 42.48 24.89 18.21
C GLN A 97 41.46 24.02 18.93
N ARG A 98 41.89 23.34 20.00
CA ARG A 98 41.01 22.55 20.87
C ARG A 98 40.43 23.41 21.99
N ILE A 99 39.10 23.39 22.12
CA ILE A 99 38.33 24.05 23.16
C ILE A 99 37.73 22.97 24.04
N ASP A 100 38.29 22.76 25.22
CA ASP A 100 37.78 21.80 26.21
C ASP A 100 36.50 22.33 26.86
N LEU A 101 35.38 21.65 26.60
CA LEU A 101 34.06 22.06 27.09
C LEU A 101 33.87 21.66 28.56
N LEU A 102 34.48 20.56 29.00
CA LEU A 102 34.41 20.11 30.38
C LEU A 102 35.21 21.03 31.30
N ALA A 103 36.39 21.51 30.87
CA ALA A 103 37.17 22.49 31.61
C ALA A 103 36.48 23.85 31.70
N LYS A 104 35.68 24.22 30.68
CA LYS A 104 34.80 25.41 30.69
C LYS A 104 33.55 25.27 31.56
N GLY A 105 33.38 24.13 32.23
CA GLY A 105 32.27 23.89 33.16
C GLY A 105 31.00 23.35 32.51
N GLN A 106 30.99 23.05 31.21
CA GLN A 106 29.84 22.39 30.58
C GLN A 106 29.68 20.98 31.15
N ARG A 107 28.47 20.64 31.59
CA ARG A 107 28.12 19.35 32.18
C ARG A 107 26.80 18.87 31.62
N PHE A 108 26.67 17.57 31.43
CA PHE A 108 25.40 16.98 31.05
C PHE A 108 24.36 17.14 32.16
N THR A 109 23.18 17.58 31.78
CA THR A 109 22.00 17.56 32.62
C THR A 109 21.27 16.23 32.42
N VAL A 110 21.02 15.52 33.51
CA VAL A 110 20.24 14.28 33.48
C VAL A 110 18.78 14.63 33.39
N LEU A 111 18.16 14.18 32.31
CA LEU A 111 16.72 14.22 32.15
C LEU A 111 16.21 12.78 32.27
N ARG A 112 15.26 12.57 33.18
CA ARG A 112 14.40 11.39 33.11
C ARG A 112 13.37 11.65 32.01
N ARG A 113 13.83 11.49 30.78
CA ARG A 113 12.99 11.60 29.59
C ARG A 113 12.61 10.19 29.19
N GLU A 114 11.39 9.78 29.54
CA GLU A 114 10.77 8.60 28.96
C GLU A 114 10.43 8.92 27.50
N GLN A 115 11.45 8.90 26.63
CA GLN A 115 11.34 9.29 25.22
C GLN A 115 10.30 8.46 24.45
N SER A 116 9.96 7.29 24.98
CA SER A 116 8.96 6.39 24.44
C SER A 116 7.66 6.36 25.26
N LEU A 117 7.39 7.33 26.14
CA LEU A 117 6.13 7.35 26.91
C LEU A 117 4.90 7.49 25.99
N GLU A 118 5.02 8.27 24.92
CA GLU A 118 3.99 8.36 23.86
C GLU A 118 3.78 7.01 23.15
N ARG A 119 4.83 6.19 23.09
CA ARG A 119 4.80 4.78 22.62
C ARG A 119 4.46 3.78 23.72
N ARG A 120 4.09 4.25 24.92
CA ARG A 120 3.76 3.43 26.10
C ARG A 120 4.91 2.50 26.52
N GLU A 121 6.12 3.04 26.56
CA GLU A 121 7.29 2.34 27.08
C GLU A 121 7.88 3.14 28.26
N LEU A 122 8.09 2.44 29.37
CA LEU A 122 8.82 2.91 30.54
C LEU A 122 10.13 2.14 30.60
N THR A 123 11.21 2.74 30.11
CA THR A 123 12.46 2.01 29.87
C THR A 123 13.39 2.01 31.08
N GLY A 124 13.23 2.98 31.99
CA GLY A 124 14.21 3.21 33.06
C GLY A 124 15.52 3.81 32.59
N VAL A 125 15.64 4.09 31.29
CA VAL A 125 16.82 4.69 30.69
C VAL A 125 16.84 6.17 31.02
N LEU A 126 17.91 6.63 31.65
CA LEU A 126 18.18 8.04 31.83
C LEU A 126 18.85 8.60 30.56
N THR A 127 18.57 9.85 30.22
CA THR A 127 19.27 10.53 29.11
C THR A 127 20.09 11.68 29.68
N ALA A 128 21.39 11.63 29.47
CA ALA A 128 22.28 12.74 29.75
C ALA A 128 22.26 13.68 28.54
N THR A 129 21.84 14.93 28.75
CA THR A 129 21.70 15.91 27.67
C THR A 129 22.61 17.12 27.88
N LEU A 130 23.19 17.62 26.80
CA LEU A 130 24.03 18.81 26.84
C LEU A 130 23.82 19.63 25.57
N ALA A 131 23.38 20.88 25.73
CA ALA A 131 23.45 21.86 24.66
C ALA A 131 24.91 22.32 24.54
N VAL A 132 25.54 22.06 23.39
CA VAL A 132 26.95 22.36 23.15
C VAL A 132 27.10 23.85 22.88
N GLU A 133 27.47 24.62 23.91
CA GLU A 133 27.56 26.08 23.77
C GLU A 133 28.74 26.47 22.87
N GLY A 134 28.46 27.37 21.93
CA GLY A 134 29.47 27.94 21.04
C GLY A 134 29.88 27.04 19.87
N LEU A 135 29.14 25.98 19.55
CA LEU A 135 29.35 25.17 18.35
C LEU A 135 28.93 25.94 17.07
N GLU A 136 29.77 25.92 16.04
CA GLU A 136 29.55 26.64 14.77
C GLU A 136 29.72 25.73 13.54
N VAL A 137 29.20 26.14 12.38
CA VAL A 137 29.47 25.46 11.10
C VAL A 137 30.98 25.55 10.80
N GLY A 138 31.59 24.41 10.49
CA GLY A 138 33.04 24.25 10.28
C GLY A 138 33.77 23.60 11.45
N ASP A 139 33.20 23.64 12.66
CA ASP A 139 33.78 23.01 13.85
C ASP A 139 33.73 21.49 13.79
N VAL A 140 34.65 20.83 14.51
CA VAL A 140 34.58 19.39 14.80
C VAL A 140 34.24 19.19 16.28
N LEU A 141 33.15 18.47 16.55
CA LEU A 141 32.78 18.01 17.88
C LEU A 141 33.48 16.68 18.18
N ASP A 142 34.33 16.66 19.21
CA ASP A 142 35.14 15.52 19.64
C ASP A 142 34.63 15.03 21.00
N MET A 143 34.08 13.82 21.05
CA MET A 143 33.43 13.27 22.24
C MET A 143 33.91 11.86 22.53
N ALA A 144 34.34 11.60 23.77
CA ALA A 144 34.65 10.27 24.27
C ALA A 144 33.86 9.95 25.55
N VAL A 145 33.13 8.84 25.52
CA VAL A 145 32.30 8.37 26.64
C VAL A 145 32.40 6.86 26.81
N SER A 146 32.06 6.34 27.97
CA SER A 146 31.84 4.91 28.20
C SER A 146 30.49 4.63 28.81
N ILE A 147 29.92 3.48 28.46
CA ILE A 147 28.76 2.90 29.13
C ILE A 147 29.14 1.54 29.67
N THR A 148 28.85 1.26 30.94
CA THR A 148 29.04 -0.06 31.54
C THR A 148 27.70 -0.77 31.69
N ALA A 149 27.70 -2.09 31.56
CA ALA A 149 26.48 -2.90 31.69
C ALA A 149 26.78 -4.28 32.31
N ARG A 150 26.03 -4.64 33.34
CA ARG A 150 25.98 -5.98 33.95
C ARG A 150 24.54 -6.31 34.31
N ASP A 151 23.95 -7.26 33.59
CA ASP A 151 22.55 -7.66 33.80
C ASP A 151 22.48 -8.93 34.66
N ALA A 152 21.87 -8.82 35.85
CA ALA A 152 21.77 -9.94 36.79
C ALA A 152 20.95 -11.12 36.22
N ALA A 153 20.00 -10.85 35.31
CA ALA A 153 19.16 -11.89 34.71
C ALA A 153 19.95 -12.84 33.80
N LEU A 154 21.14 -12.44 33.35
CA LEU A 154 22.02 -13.27 32.53
C LEU A 154 22.86 -14.26 33.35
N GLY A 155 22.72 -14.32 34.68
CA GLY A 155 23.42 -15.31 35.51
C GLY A 155 24.94 -15.26 35.37
N GLY A 156 25.50 -14.05 35.24
CA GLY A 156 26.93 -13.81 35.03
C GLY A 156 27.42 -14.00 33.59
N ARG A 157 26.55 -14.38 32.64
CA ARG A 157 26.88 -14.35 31.22
C ARG A 157 26.90 -12.91 30.71
N VAL A 158 27.70 -12.70 29.68
CA VAL A 158 27.79 -11.44 28.94
C VAL A 158 27.32 -11.66 27.51
N GLN A 159 26.81 -10.59 26.93
CA GLN A 159 26.47 -10.52 25.52
C GLN A 159 26.62 -9.09 25.04
N ASP A 160 26.96 -8.93 23.77
CA ASP A 160 27.02 -7.65 23.10
C ASP A 160 26.74 -7.84 21.60
N VAL A 161 26.06 -6.87 21.00
CA VAL A 161 25.69 -6.88 19.57
C VAL A 161 25.96 -5.50 19.01
N VAL A 162 26.89 -5.42 18.07
CA VAL A 162 27.30 -4.17 17.43
C VAL A 162 26.94 -4.22 15.96
N GLN A 163 26.08 -3.30 15.52
CA GLN A 163 25.82 -3.07 14.09
C GLN A 163 27.04 -2.39 13.48
N LEU A 164 27.54 -2.94 12.40
CA LEU A 164 28.70 -2.45 11.66
C LEU A 164 28.23 -1.52 10.56
N ILE A 165 29.02 -0.50 10.26
CA ILE A 165 28.70 0.50 9.24
C ILE A 165 29.36 0.08 7.92
N PRO A 166 28.60 -0.34 6.89
CA PRO A 166 29.16 -0.67 5.60
C PRO A 166 29.29 0.55 4.67
N LEU A 167 30.18 0.44 3.68
CA LEU A 167 30.15 1.31 2.50
C LEU A 167 28.76 1.25 1.81
N PRO A 168 28.29 2.35 1.20
CA PRO A 168 28.99 3.61 0.90
C PRO A 168 28.83 4.70 1.98
N ALA A 169 28.55 4.34 3.23
CA ALA A 169 28.47 5.33 4.31
C ALA A 169 29.76 6.18 4.36
N ARG A 170 29.60 7.51 4.33
CA ARG A 170 30.72 8.47 4.37
C ARG A 170 31.17 8.67 5.82
N ILE A 171 32.03 7.79 6.30
CA ILE A 171 32.71 7.91 7.59
C ILE A 171 34.23 7.85 7.40
N GLY A 172 34.99 8.54 8.25
CA GLY A 172 36.44 8.44 8.30
C GLY A 172 36.91 7.09 8.86
N PRO A 173 38.24 6.89 9.00
CA PRO A 173 38.78 5.67 9.59
C PRO A 173 38.13 5.37 10.94
N GLY A 174 37.71 4.13 11.15
CA GLY A 174 37.11 3.70 12.39
C GLY A 174 37.44 2.27 12.75
N ARG A 175 37.03 1.84 13.95
CA ARG A 175 37.11 0.44 14.36
C ARG A 175 36.06 0.06 15.39
N VAL A 176 35.79 -1.24 15.44
CA VAL A 176 35.20 -1.93 16.59
C VAL A 176 36.27 -2.85 17.16
N ARG A 177 36.60 -2.70 18.45
CA ARG A 177 37.54 -3.56 19.18
C ARG A 177 36.83 -4.22 20.34
N PHE A 178 36.95 -5.54 20.50
CA PHE A 178 36.59 -6.25 21.71
C PHE A 178 37.85 -6.74 22.41
N SER A 179 37.87 -6.73 23.74
CA SER A 179 38.95 -7.30 24.55
C SER A 179 38.42 -8.03 25.78
N TRP A 180 39.04 -9.15 26.15
CA TRP A 180 38.65 -9.97 27.31
C TRP A 180 39.86 -10.72 27.88
N PRO A 181 39.89 -11.05 29.19
CA PRO A 181 41.00 -11.80 29.79
C PRO A 181 41.24 -13.11 29.04
N THR A 182 42.49 -13.55 28.86
CA THR A 182 42.78 -14.81 28.13
C THR A 182 42.18 -16.05 28.79
N GLY A 183 41.87 -16.00 30.09
CA GLY A 183 41.15 -17.06 30.82
C GLY A 183 39.62 -17.03 30.61
N ALA A 184 39.08 -15.94 30.07
CA ALA A 184 37.70 -15.85 29.62
C ALA A 184 37.64 -16.20 28.13
N ALA A 185 36.65 -16.98 27.71
CA ALA A 185 36.50 -17.38 26.31
C ALA A 185 35.08 -17.09 25.81
N PRO A 186 34.66 -15.80 25.73
CA PRO A 186 33.42 -15.47 25.03
C PRO A 186 33.55 -15.90 23.56
N ARG A 187 32.45 -16.37 23.02
CA ARG A 187 32.33 -16.70 21.60
C ARG A 187 31.93 -15.44 20.84
N TRP A 188 32.32 -15.36 19.58
CA TRP A 188 31.93 -14.24 18.73
C TRP A 188 31.53 -14.73 17.35
N LYS A 189 30.67 -13.97 16.69
CA LYS A 189 30.20 -14.24 15.33
C LYS A 189 30.06 -12.94 14.54
N LEU A 190 30.73 -12.87 13.41
CA LEU A 190 30.54 -11.82 12.41
C LEU A 190 29.49 -12.29 11.41
N LEU A 191 28.34 -11.62 11.35
CA LEU A 191 27.23 -11.92 10.43
C LEU A 191 27.31 -11.11 9.12
N ALA A 192 28.23 -10.16 9.05
CA ALA A 192 28.52 -9.40 7.84
C ALA A 192 29.44 -10.20 6.89
N ASP A 193 29.23 -10.05 5.59
CA ASP A 193 30.19 -10.46 4.56
C ASP A 193 31.36 -9.46 4.53
N ALA A 194 32.24 -9.52 5.53
CA ALA A 194 33.40 -8.63 5.68
C ALA A 194 34.71 -9.42 5.86
N ALA A 195 35.85 -8.72 5.75
CA ALA A 195 37.15 -9.31 6.04
C ALA A 195 37.17 -9.89 7.47
N ALA A 196 37.88 -11.01 7.64
CA ALA A 196 38.00 -11.65 8.95
C ALA A 196 38.56 -10.65 9.98
N PRO A 197 37.96 -10.57 11.19
CA PRO A 197 38.50 -9.73 12.25
C PRO A 197 39.96 -10.08 12.57
N VAL A 198 40.75 -9.10 12.96
CA VAL A 198 42.12 -9.31 13.44
C VAL A 198 42.05 -9.75 14.90
N VAL A 199 42.47 -11.00 15.17
CA VAL A 199 42.57 -11.55 16.53
C VAL A 199 44.02 -11.46 17.01
N SER A 200 44.23 -10.94 18.22
CA SER A 200 45.55 -10.92 18.84
C SER A 200 45.47 -11.18 20.34
N THR A 201 46.62 -11.45 20.96
CA THR A 201 46.72 -11.62 22.41
C THR A 201 47.88 -10.78 22.91
N HIS A 202 47.62 -9.88 23.87
CA HIS A 202 48.67 -9.09 24.51
C HIS A 202 48.28 -8.73 25.95
N GLY A 203 49.28 -8.66 26.84
CA GLY A 203 49.06 -8.22 28.23
C GLY A 203 48.06 -9.04 29.05
N GLY A 204 47.88 -10.34 28.74
CA GLY A 204 46.90 -11.19 29.41
C GLY A 204 45.45 -11.05 28.91
N TYR A 205 45.24 -10.32 27.80
CA TYR A 205 43.95 -10.15 27.14
C TYR A 205 43.99 -10.64 25.70
N SER A 206 42.91 -11.27 25.29
CA SER A 206 42.60 -11.55 23.89
C SER A 206 41.82 -10.39 23.32
N GLU A 207 42.08 -10.07 22.05
CA GLU A 207 41.47 -8.94 21.36
C GLU A 207 40.99 -9.30 19.98
N LEU A 208 39.91 -8.65 19.56
CA LEU A 208 39.26 -8.82 18.29
C LEU A 208 38.99 -7.43 17.71
N THR A 209 39.58 -7.10 16.56
CA THR A 209 39.43 -5.78 15.93
C THR A 209 38.87 -5.88 14.52
N ILE A 210 37.89 -5.03 14.22
CA ILE A 210 37.27 -4.85 12.90
C ILE A 210 37.46 -3.40 12.50
N ALA A 211 38.02 -3.16 11.31
CA ALA A 211 38.10 -1.81 10.74
C ALA A 211 36.74 -1.36 10.19
N MET A 212 36.41 -0.08 10.34
CA MET A 212 35.21 0.55 9.79
C MET A 212 35.59 1.70 8.83
N PRO A 213 34.77 1.97 7.78
CA PRO A 213 33.57 1.21 7.41
C PRO A 213 33.93 -0.17 6.86
N ILE A 214 33.06 -1.15 7.07
CA ILE A 214 33.22 -2.46 6.44
C ILE A 214 32.87 -2.37 4.94
N VAL A 215 33.28 -3.38 4.17
CA VAL A 215 32.89 -3.49 2.76
C VAL A 215 31.36 -3.57 2.63
N LYS A 216 30.82 -3.02 1.54
CA LYS A 216 29.38 -3.10 1.24
C LYS A 216 28.97 -4.58 1.15
N PRO A 217 27.97 -5.05 1.94
CA PRO A 217 27.43 -6.39 1.79
C PRO A 217 26.94 -6.62 0.36
N LYS A 218 26.96 -7.87 -0.08
CA LYS A 218 26.40 -8.24 -1.37
C LYS A 218 24.91 -7.90 -1.40
N ASP A 219 24.45 -7.31 -2.50
CA ASP A 219 23.02 -7.08 -2.70
C ASP A 219 22.31 -8.45 -2.77
N MET A 220 21.18 -8.56 -2.07
CA MET A 220 20.34 -9.76 -2.01
C MET A 220 18.91 -9.42 -2.43
N PRO A 221 18.15 -10.36 -3.01
CA PRO A 221 16.76 -10.11 -3.38
C PRO A 221 15.92 -9.71 -2.16
N GLU A 222 15.05 -8.71 -2.29
CA GLU A 222 14.21 -8.23 -1.18
C GLU A 222 13.22 -9.28 -0.68
N ASP A 223 12.83 -10.20 -1.55
CA ASP A 223 11.93 -11.32 -1.28
C ASP A 223 12.68 -12.57 -0.77
N ALA A 224 13.99 -12.49 -0.52
CA ALA A 224 14.75 -13.58 0.06
C ALA A 224 14.47 -13.71 1.58
N PRO A 225 14.51 -14.94 2.13
CA PRO A 225 14.47 -15.13 3.58
C PRO A 225 15.58 -14.38 4.30
N MET A 226 15.34 -14.01 5.56
CA MET A 226 16.24 -13.15 6.33
C MET A 226 17.63 -13.76 6.52
N ARG A 227 17.78 -15.09 6.50
CA ARG A 227 19.08 -15.75 6.55
C ARG A 227 20.01 -15.43 5.36
N PHE A 228 19.47 -15.00 4.23
CA PHE A 228 20.25 -14.50 3.09
C PHE A 228 20.49 -12.99 3.17
N ARG A 229 19.56 -12.24 3.75
CA ARG A 229 19.66 -10.78 3.95
C ARG A 229 20.26 -10.43 5.31
N ARG A 230 21.46 -10.95 5.57
CA ARG A 230 22.13 -10.83 6.87
C ARG A 230 22.41 -9.37 7.21
N ALA A 231 22.06 -8.97 8.43
CA ALA A 231 22.42 -7.67 8.96
C ALA A 231 23.95 -7.60 9.18
N PRO A 232 24.61 -6.50 8.80
CA PRO A 232 26.04 -6.33 9.00
C PRO A 232 26.32 -6.10 10.50
N MET A 233 26.45 -7.16 11.28
CA MET A 233 26.66 -7.07 12.73
C MET A 233 27.70 -8.06 13.24
N ILE A 234 28.30 -7.73 14.37
CA ILE A 234 29.10 -8.65 15.18
C ILE A 234 28.41 -8.90 16.52
N GLU A 235 28.38 -10.17 16.92
CA GLU A 235 27.84 -10.64 18.18
C GLU A 235 28.98 -11.23 19.02
N VAL A 236 28.99 -10.93 20.32
CA VAL A 236 29.90 -11.54 21.30
C VAL A 236 29.07 -12.02 22.48
N ALA A 237 29.24 -13.25 22.93
CA ALA A 237 28.49 -13.79 24.05
C ALA A 237 29.22 -14.93 24.78
N SER A 238 28.99 -15.06 26.09
CA SER A 238 29.60 -16.13 26.91
C SER A 238 28.69 -17.31 27.24
N PHE A 239 27.49 -17.39 26.66
CA PHE A 239 26.67 -18.60 26.71
C PHE A 239 27.38 -19.77 26.01
N THR A 240 27.11 -21.01 26.41
CA THR A 240 27.73 -22.21 25.77
C THR A 240 26.95 -22.75 24.57
N ASP A 241 25.63 -22.65 24.58
CA ASP A 241 24.71 -23.14 23.55
C ASP A 241 23.31 -22.55 23.81
N TRP A 242 22.32 -22.89 22.97
CA TRP A 242 20.94 -22.45 23.17
C TRP A 242 20.31 -23.08 24.42
N GLY A 243 20.75 -24.28 24.80
CA GLY A 243 20.38 -24.93 26.05
C GLY A 243 20.74 -24.11 27.29
N ASP A 244 21.93 -23.50 27.32
CA ASP A 244 22.38 -22.59 28.39
C ASP A 244 21.54 -21.31 28.42
N VAL A 245 21.22 -20.71 27.26
CA VAL A 245 20.28 -19.56 27.18
C VAL A 245 18.93 -19.93 27.80
N SER A 246 18.36 -21.07 27.40
CA SER A 246 17.10 -21.58 27.95
C SER A 246 17.17 -21.79 29.46
N LYS A 247 18.24 -22.40 29.98
CA LYS A 247 18.43 -22.68 31.41
C LYS A 247 18.53 -21.41 32.25
N VAL A 248 19.28 -20.43 31.76
CA VAL A 248 19.48 -19.14 32.44
C VAL A 248 18.17 -18.38 32.56
N MET A 249 17.31 -18.44 31.53
CA MET A 249 16.03 -17.75 31.52
C MET A 249 14.90 -18.51 32.24
N ALA A 250 15.01 -19.84 32.38
CA ALA A 250 13.94 -20.67 32.94
C ALA A 250 13.40 -20.25 34.32
N PRO A 251 14.25 -19.84 35.30
CA PRO A 251 13.77 -19.39 36.60
C PRO A 251 12.83 -18.18 36.52
N LEU A 252 12.96 -17.32 35.51
CA LEU A 252 12.15 -16.11 35.34
C LEU A 252 10.68 -16.44 35.01
N TYR A 253 10.42 -17.63 34.46
CA TYR A 253 9.08 -18.07 34.04
C TYR A 253 8.52 -19.22 34.90
N ALA A 254 9.11 -19.46 36.08
CA ALA A 254 8.56 -20.41 37.04
C ALA A 254 7.18 -19.94 37.53
N THR A 255 6.18 -20.83 37.52
CA THR A 255 4.77 -20.50 37.82
C THR A 255 4.27 -21.00 39.17
N ASP A 256 5.08 -21.80 39.87
CA ASP A 256 4.74 -22.41 41.16
C ASP A 256 4.40 -21.34 42.21
N GLY A 257 3.19 -21.43 42.78
CA GLY A 257 2.76 -20.55 43.86
C GLY A 257 2.48 -19.09 43.47
N LEU A 258 2.47 -18.73 42.18
CA LEU A 258 2.29 -17.33 41.75
C LEU A 258 0.85 -16.80 41.86
N ILE A 259 -0.13 -17.68 42.04
CA ILE A 259 -1.54 -17.30 42.28
C ILE A 259 -1.91 -17.69 43.70
N ALA A 260 -1.96 -16.70 44.60
CA ALA A 260 -2.33 -16.91 45.98
C ALA A 260 -3.82 -17.32 46.10
N PRO A 261 -4.16 -18.35 46.91
CA PRO A 261 -5.55 -18.70 47.20
C PRO A 261 -6.35 -17.51 47.73
N GLY A 262 -7.59 -17.35 47.27
CA GLY A 262 -8.45 -16.23 47.67
C GLY A 262 -8.08 -14.86 47.07
N SER A 263 -7.02 -14.77 46.26
CA SER A 263 -6.67 -13.51 45.57
C SER A 263 -7.67 -13.13 44.48
N PRO A 264 -7.75 -11.85 44.08
CA PRO A 264 -8.56 -11.43 42.94
C PRO A 264 -8.23 -12.16 41.62
N LEU A 265 -6.97 -12.56 41.43
CA LEU A 265 -6.55 -13.33 40.26
C LEU A 265 -7.05 -14.79 40.34
N ALA A 266 -7.01 -15.41 41.53
CA ALA A 266 -7.59 -16.74 41.73
C ALA A 266 -9.10 -16.75 41.47
N ALA A 267 -9.81 -15.69 41.86
CA ALA A 267 -11.24 -15.53 41.58
C ALA A 267 -11.54 -15.45 40.07
N GLU A 268 -10.70 -14.76 39.28
CA GLU A 268 -10.82 -14.73 37.82
C GLU A 268 -10.59 -16.12 37.21
N VAL A 269 -9.54 -16.83 37.61
CA VAL A 269 -9.28 -18.21 37.14
C VAL A 269 -10.48 -19.12 37.44
N ALA A 270 -11.03 -19.06 38.65
CA ALA A 270 -12.22 -19.83 39.02
C ALA A 270 -13.47 -19.41 38.23
N ALA A 271 -13.58 -18.13 37.83
CA ALA A 271 -14.66 -17.68 36.94
C ALA A 271 -14.51 -18.27 35.54
N ILE A 272 -13.30 -18.32 34.98
CA ILE A 272 -13.03 -18.97 33.68
C ILE A 272 -13.38 -20.46 33.75
N GLN A 273 -12.94 -21.18 34.78
CA GLN A 273 -13.21 -22.62 34.92
C GLN A 273 -14.71 -22.95 35.03
N ARG A 274 -15.51 -22.03 35.59
CA ARG A 274 -16.98 -22.16 35.67
C ARG A 274 -17.67 -21.84 34.35
N ALA A 275 -17.18 -20.83 33.62
CA ALA A 275 -17.75 -20.41 32.34
C ALA A 275 -17.41 -21.39 31.20
N GLU A 276 -16.19 -21.95 31.22
CA GLU A 276 -15.66 -22.78 30.15
C GLU A 276 -15.43 -24.22 30.61
N VAL A 277 -16.13 -25.15 29.98
CA VAL A 277 -16.06 -26.59 30.31
C VAL A 277 -14.87 -27.27 29.61
N THR A 278 -14.54 -26.83 28.39
CA THR A 278 -13.49 -27.46 27.59
C THR A 278 -12.11 -26.88 27.90
N PRO A 279 -11.03 -27.68 27.87
CA PRO A 279 -9.67 -27.16 28.02
C PRO A 279 -9.30 -26.07 27.00
N ILE A 280 -9.76 -26.19 25.74
CA ILE A 280 -9.51 -25.19 24.70
C ILE A 280 -10.26 -23.88 24.97
N GLY A 281 -11.52 -23.96 25.44
CA GLY A 281 -12.29 -22.79 25.84
C GLY A 281 -11.63 -22.05 27.01
N ARG A 282 -11.18 -22.78 28.04
CA ARG A 282 -10.41 -22.21 29.16
C ARG A 282 -9.12 -21.54 28.71
N THR A 283 -8.38 -22.20 27.80
CA THR A 283 -7.14 -21.67 27.22
C THR A 283 -7.40 -20.36 26.48
N GLN A 284 -8.42 -20.35 25.62
CA GLN A 284 -8.80 -19.16 24.86
C GLN A 284 -9.26 -18.04 25.78
N ARG A 285 -10.10 -18.33 26.78
CA ARG A 285 -10.62 -17.31 27.68
C ARG A 285 -9.52 -16.70 28.54
N ALA A 286 -8.52 -17.48 28.96
CA ALA A 286 -7.34 -16.94 29.62
C ALA A 286 -6.53 -16.02 28.71
N LEU A 287 -6.30 -16.42 27.46
CA LEU A 287 -5.65 -15.57 26.46
C LEU A 287 -6.41 -14.26 26.27
N GLU A 288 -7.72 -14.32 26.06
CA GLU A 288 -8.59 -13.15 25.89
C GLU A 288 -8.54 -12.22 27.11
N VAL A 289 -8.61 -12.76 28.32
CA VAL A 289 -8.49 -11.96 29.55
C VAL A 289 -7.15 -11.23 29.61
N VAL A 290 -6.06 -11.90 29.24
CA VAL A 290 -4.73 -11.28 29.20
C VAL A 290 -4.64 -10.22 28.10
N GLN A 291 -5.17 -10.47 26.90
CA GLN A 291 -5.16 -9.50 25.79
C GLN A 291 -6.01 -8.27 26.11
N ASP A 292 -7.26 -8.47 26.54
CA ASP A 292 -8.27 -7.42 26.63
C ASP A 292 -8.26 -6.67 27.98
N LYS A 293 -7.88 -7.32 29.09
CA LYS A 293 -7.88 -6.68 30.43
C LYS A 293 -6.52 -6.14 30.89
N ILE A 294 -5.44 -6.45 30.19
CA ILE A 294 -4.09 -6.01 30.56
C ILE A 294 -3.50 -5.19 29.41
N ARG A 295 -3.33 -3.88 29.62
CA ARG A 295 -2.77 -2.99 28.60
C ARG A 295 -1.28 -3.26 28.39
N TYR A 296 -0.85 -3.33 27.14
CA TYR A 296 0.59 -3.38 26.86
C TYR A 296 1.26 -2.07 27.29
N LEU A 297 2.28 -2.19 28.14
CA LEU A 297 3.21 -1.13 28.52
C LEU A 297 4.58 -1.79 28.59
N ALA A 298 5.53 -1.41 27.75
CA ALA A 298 6.89 -1.95 27.87
C ALA A 298 7.50 -1.44 29.19
N VAL A 299 8.02 -2.33 30.05
CA VAL A 299 8.61 -1.97 31.34
C VAL A 299 10.03 -2.51 31.40
N GLY A 300 11.02 -1.62 31.30
CA GLY A 300 12.45 -1.91 31.32
C GLY A 300 13.16 -1.58 32.64
N MET A 301 12.49 -0.91 33.58
CA MET A 301 13.01 -0.54 34.90
C MET A 301 13.24 -1.76 35.82
N ASP A 302 14.11 -1.60 36.83
CA ASP A 302 14.35 -2.57 37.91
C ASP A 302 14.70 -4.00 37.41
N GLY A 303 15.60 -4.13 36.43
CA GLY A 303 15.93 -5.41 35.79
C GLY A 303 14.91 -5.88 34.73
N GLY A 304 13.94 -5.03 34.37
CA GLY A 304 12.84 -5.28 33.43
C GLY A 304 13.23 -5.55 31.98
N ASN A 305 14.51 -5.75 31.67
CA ASN A 305 14.95 -6.22 30.35
C ASN A 305 14.49 -7.66 30.09
N TYR A 306 14.70 -8.52 31.09
CA TYR A 306 14.42 -9.96 31.03
C TYR A 306 13.51 -10.45 32.17
N VAL A 307 13.47 -9.72 33.30
CA VAL A 307 12.67 -10.14 34.45
C VAL A 307 11.20 -9.75 34.25
N PRO A 308 10.25 -10.69 34.31
CA PRO A 308 8.82 -10.37 34.22
C PRO A 308 8.28 -9.76 35.52
N GLN A 309 7.34 -8.82 35.38
CA GLN A 309 6.48 -8.41 36.49
C GLN A 309 5.64 -9.59 36.98
N SER A 310 5.43 -9.72 38.31
CA SER A 310 4.66 -10.83 38.87
C SER A 310 3.20 -10.85 38.38
N PRO A 311 2.54 -12.02 38.30
CA PRO A 311 1.13 -12.11 37.92
C PRO A 311 0.19 -11.31 38.81
N ALA A 312 0.42 -11.33 40.13
CA ALA A 312 -0.36 -10.56 41.09
C ALA A 312 -0.25 -9.04 40.82
N LYS A 313 0.98 -8.55 40.58
CA LYS A 313 1.20 -7.13 40.28
C LYS A 313 0.59 -6.74 38.94
N THR A 314 0.78 -7.57 37.91
CA THR A 314 0.19 -7.36 36.57
C THR A 314 -1.32 -7.29 36.62
N TRP A 315 -1.95 -8.17 37.41
CA TRP A 315 -3.38 -8.16 37.62
C TRP A 315 -3.85 -6.92 38.39
N GLU A 316 -3.10 -6.47 39.39
CA GLU A 316 -3.41 -5.26 40.17
C GLU A 316 -3.33 -4.00 39.30
N VAL A 317 -2.22 -3.78 38.58
CA VAL A 317 -1.97 -2.52 37.85
C VAL A 317 -2.59 -2.48 36.45
N ARG A 318 -3.06 -3.62 35.94
CA ARG A 318 -3.72 -3.76 34.61
C ARG A 318 -2.87 -3.34 33.42
N TYR A 319 -1.54 -3.37 33.57
CA TYR A 319 -0.62 -3.23 32.46
C TYR A 319 0.64 -4.09 32.65
N GLY A 320 1.31 -4.38 31.55
CA GLY A 320 2.57 -5.12 31.52
C GLY A 320 3.08 -5.32 30.09
N ASP A 321 4.34 -5.72 29.97
CA ASP A 321 5.00 -5.98 28.70
C ASP A 321 4.87 -7.45 28.25
N CYS A 322 5.61 -7.87 27.23
CA CYS A 322 5.57 -9.25 26.74
C CYS A 322 5.88 -10.28 27.82
N LYS A 323 6.80 -9.99 28.73
CA LYS A 323 7.24 -10.89 29.79
C LYS A 323 6.18 -11.00 30.88
N ALA A 324 5.66 -9.87 31.33
CA ALA A 324 4.60 -9.80 32.33
C ALA A 324 3.32 -10.52 31.87
N LYS A 325 2.89 -10.25 30.62
CA LYS A 325 1.68 -10.88 30.05
C LYS A 325 1.88 -12.38 29.82
N THR A 326 3.07 -12.81 29.40
CA THR A 326 3.43 -14.23 29.28
C THR A 326 3.38 -14.94 30.63
N LEU A 327 4.02 -14.40 31.68
CA LEU A 327 4.04 -15.04 32.99
C LEU A 327 2.64 -15.11 33.62
N LEU A 328 1.83 -14.04 33.46
CA LEU A 328 0.43 -14.05 33.89
C LEU A 328 -0.36 -15.16 33.18
N LEU A 329 -0.25 -15.27 31.85
CA LEU A 329 -0.95 -16.30 31.08
C LEU A 329 -0.51 -17.71 31.50
N LEU A 330 0.80 -17.95 31.64
CA LEU A 330 1.32 -19.24 32.12
C LEU A 330 0.78 -19.62 33.50
N ALA A 331 0.75 -18.67 34.44
CA ALA A 331 0.22 -18.92 35.78
C ALA A 331 -1.28 -19.26 35.75
N MET A 332 -2.07 -18.56 34.92
CA MET A 332 -3.50 -18.84 34.74
C MET A 332 -3.74 -20.22 34.11
N LEU A 333 -3.01 -20.56 33.05
CA LEU A 333 -3.12 -21.86 32.37
C LEU A 333 -2.75 -23.02 33.30
N ARG A 334 -1.65 -22.88 34.06
CA ARG A 334 -1.25 -23.88 35.05
C ARG A 334 -2.31 -24.10 36.13
N ALA A 335 -2.89 -23.03 36.67
CA ALA A 335 -3.95 -23.13 37.67
C ALA A 335 -5.21 -23.85 37.15
N MET A 336 -5.38 -23.94 35.83
CA MET A 336 -6.44 -24.70 35.16
C MET A 336 -6.02 -26.08 34.68
N GLY A 337 -4.80 -26.53 34.97
CA GLY A 337 -4.26 -27.83 34.58
C GLY A 337 -3.88 -27.93 33.09
N ILE A 338 -3.59 -26.79 32.44
CA ILE A 338 -3.17 -26.75 31.03
C ILE A 338 -1.65 -26.68 30.97
N GLU A 339 -1.04 -27.61 30.23
CA GLU A 339 0.41 -27.64 29.99
C GLU A 339 0.82 -26.49 29.08
N ALA A 340 1.72 -25.64 29.56
CA ALA A 340 2.21 -24.49 28.82
C ALA A 340 3.64 -24.11 29.24
N GLU A 341 4.42 -23.61 28.29
CA GLU A 341 5.79 -23.15 28.47
C GLU A 341 6.00 -21.77 27.82
N ALA A 342 6.95 -20.99 28.35
CA ALA A 342 7.39 -19.75 27.70
C ALA A 342 8.27 -20.09 26.48
N VAL A 343 8.11 -19.33 25.41
CA VAL A 343 8.99 -19.38 24.23
C VAL A 343 9.46 -17.97 23.89
N THR A 344 10.75 -17.83 23.59
CA THR A 344 11.33 -16.56 23.13
C THR A 344 11.46 -16.53 21.62
N ALA A 345 11.26 -15.36 21.02
CA ALA A 345 11.20 -15.18 19.58
C ALA A 345 11.83 -13.86 19.14
N ASN A 346 12.08 -13.74 17.83
CA ASN A 346 12.48 -12.49 17.21
C ASN A 346 11.46 -12.12 16.12
N LEU A 347 10.73 -11.03 16.32
CA LEU A 347 9.64 -10.62 15.43
C LEU A 347 10.09 -10.19 14.03
N GLY A 348 11.38 -9.90 13.81
CA GLY A 348 11.92 -9.47 12.51
C GLY A 348 13.04 -10.34 11.95
N MET A 349 13.80 -11.01 12.81
CA MET A 349 14.97 -11.84 12.44
C MET A 349 14.82 -13.29 12.89
N GLY A 350 13.60 -13.77 13.12
CA GLY A 350 13.32 -15.12 13.62
C GLY A 350 13.86 -16.24 12.72
N ASP A 351 13.85 -16.06 11.40
CA ASP A 351 14.48 -16.99 10.43
C ASP A 351 16.01 -17.05 10.57
N LEU A 352 16.64 -15.97 11.05
CA LEU A 352 18.10 -15.88 11.21
C LEU A 352 18.60 -16.54 12.51
N VAL A 353 17.72 -16.83 13.48
CA VAL A 353 18.11 -17.32 14.83
C VAL A 353 19.08 -18.51 14.80
N PRO A 354 18.90 -19.58 14.00
CA PRO A 354 19.87 -20.69 13.95
C PRO A 354 21.27 -20.27 13.49
N GLU A 355 21.36 -19.19 12.73
CA GLU A 355 22.63 -18.60 12.29
C GLU A 355 23.17 -17.54 13.25
N ARG A 356 22.47 -17.16 14.32
CA ARG A 356 22.98 -16.22 15.33
C ARG A 356 23.83 -16.93 16.39
N LEU A 357 24.62 -16.15 17.13
CA LEU A 357 25.32 -16.66 18.30
C LEU A 357 24.33 -16.92 19.45
N PRO A 358 24.40 -18.07 20.15
CA PRO A 358 23.55 -18.32 21.31
C PRO A 358 23.67 -17.20 22.34
N SER A 359 22.58 -16.46 22.52
CA SER A 359 22.50 -15.30 23.40
C SER A 359 21.04 -14.93 23.66
N ALA A 360 20.76 -14.24 24.76
CA ALA A 360 19.44 -13.67 25.00
C ALA A 360 19.14 -12.51 24.03
N ALA A 361 20.16 -11.80 23.56
CA ALA A 361 20.07 -10.75 22.54
C ALA A 361 19.61 -11.26 21.16
N ALA A 362 19.52 -12.58 20.97
CA ALA A 362 18.93 -13.18 19.78
C ALA A 362 17.41 -12.92 19.67
N PHE A 363 16.75 -12.68 20.81
CA PHE A 363 15.30 -12.58 20.93
C PHE A 363 14.87 -11.19 21.40
N ASN A 364 13.74 -10.72 20.89
CA ASN A 364 13.13 -9.44 21.29
C ASN A 364 11.67 -9.57 21.74
N HIS A 365 11.14 -10.80 21.79
CA HIS A 365 9.78 -11.10 22.18
C HIS A 365 9.68 -12.42 22.95
N VAL A 366 8.62 -12.57 23.74
CA VAL A 366 8.29 -13.81 24.47
C VAL A 366 6.79 -14.00 24.50
N PHE A 367 6.34 -15.25 24.35
CA PHE A 367 4.94 -15.64 24.42
C PHE A 367 4.79 -17.09 24.89
N VAL A 368 3.57 -17.63 24.85
CA VAL A 368 3.26 -18.97 25.39
C VAL A 368 3.09 -19.99 24.28
N LYS A 369 3.70 -21.16 24.48
CA LYS A 369 3.38 -22.39 23.76
C LYS A 369 2.60 -23.30 24.70
N ALA A 370 1.37 -23.64 24.35
CA ALA A 370 0.54 -24.56 25.11
C ALA A 370 0.37 -25.89 24.38
N THR A 371 0.33 -26.98 25.13
CA THR A 371 0.09 -28.33 24.61
C THR A 371 -1.27 -28.80 25.08
N LEU A 372 -2.17 -29.12 24.14
CA LEU A 372 -3.52 -29.56 24.45
C LEU A 372 -3.88 -30.80 23.63
N ALA A 373 -4.05 -31.94 24.30
CA ALA A 373 -4.38 -33.22 23.66
C ALA A 373 -3.45 -33.58 22.47
N GLY A 374 -2.16 -33.21 22.57
CA GLY A 374 -1.16 -33.41 21.51
C GLY A 374 -1.10 -32.29 20.46
N GLU A 375 -2.04 -31.34 20.45
CA GLU A 375 -2.01 -30.14 19.60
C GLU A 375 -1.16 -29.04 20.25
N THR A 376 -0.32 -28.37 19.46
CA THR A 376 0.43 -27.17 19.90
C THR A 376 -0.37 -25.91 19.56
N LEU A 377 -0.56 -25.03 20.55
CA LEU A 377 -1.17 -23.72 20.41
C LEU A 377 -0.13 -22.63 20.72
N TRP A 378 -0.13 -21.56 19.92
CA TRP A 378 0.77 -20.42 20.07
C TRP A 378 -0.03 -19.21 20.57
N LEU A 379 0.16 -18.86 21.84
CA LEU A 379 -0.67 -17.91 22.54
C LEU A 379 0.13 -16.64 22.87
N ASP A 380 -0.08 -15.59 22.09
CA ASP A 380 0.55 -14.30 22.31
C ASP A 380 -0.36 -13.36 23.12
N GLY A 381 -0.04 -13.22 24.42
CA GLY A 381 -0.76 -12.31 25.32
C GLY A 381 -0.59 -10.83 24.97
N THR A 382 0.40 -10.46 24.16
CA THR A 382 0.61 -9.08 23.68
C THR A 382 -0.13 -8.76 22.40
N GLY A 383 -0.53 -9.81 21.66
CA GLY A 383 -1.45 -9.68 20.55
C GLY A 383 -2.82 -9.20 21.01
N ASN A 384 -3.70 -8.91 20.05
CA ASN A 384 -5.06 -8.46 20.32
C ASN A 384 -6.04 -9.19 19.41
N GLY A 385 -7.27 -9.41 19.91
CA GLY A 385 -8.40 -9.84 19.09
C GLY A 385 -8.44 -11.34 18.78
N SER A 386 -7.54 -12.16 19.32
CA SER A 386 -7.62 -13.62 19.16
C SER A 386 -8.86 -14.16 19.88
N ARG A 387 -9.63 -15.00 19.20
CA ARG A 387 -10.83 -15.67 19.74
C ARG A 387 -10.74 -17.17 19.52
N LEU A 388 -11.76 -17.91 19.96
CA LEU A 388 -11.75 -19.38 19.87
C LEU A 388 -11.62 -19.89 18.43
N ALA A 389 -12.15 -19.14 17.47
CA ALA A 389 -12.00 -19.43 16.05
C ALA A 389 -10.56 -19.24 15.54
N ASP A 390 -9.74 -18.40 16.18
CA ASP A 390 -8.40 -18.01 15.73
C ASP A 390 -7.27 -18.69 16.53
N ILE A 391 -7.59 -19.37 17.64
CA ILE A 391 -6.58 -19.90 18.59
C ILE A 391 -5.60 -20.90 17.97
N ARG A 392 -5.94 -21.46 16.80
CA ARG A 392 -5.11 -22.40 16.05
C ARG A 392 -4.19 -21.73 15.03
N ASP A 393 -4.33 -20.43 14.82
CA ASP A 393 -3.48 -19.69 13.90
C ASP A 393 -2.03 -19.67 14.39
N THR A 394 -1.09 -19.69 13.45
CA THR A 394 0.34 -19.81 13.74
C THR A 394 1.05 -18.49 13.45
N PRO A 395 1.82 -17.93 14.39
CA PRO A 395 2.56 -16.69 14.15
C PRO A 395 3.73 -16.92 13.18
N ALA A 396 3.95 -15.99 12.26
CA ALA A 396 5.04 -16.05 11.28
C ALA A 396 6.36 -15.49 11.84
N VAL A 397 6.79 -15.98 12.99
CA VAL A 397 8.01 -15.49 13.69
C VAL A 397 9.23 -16.41 13.52
N GLY A 398 9.15 -17.43 12.65
CA GLY A 398 10.27 -18.31 12.35
C GLY A 398 10.66 -19.22 13.52
N TYR A 399 11.93 -19.18 13.92
CA TYR A 399 12.46 -20.01 15.01
C TYR A 399 12.19 -19.36 16.37
N VAL A 400 11.78 -20.20 17.32
CA VAL A 400 11.58 -19.83 18.74
C VAL A 400 12.39 -20.74 19.63
N LEU A 401 12.81 -20.23 20.80
CA LEU A 401 13.51 -21.02 21.82
C LEU A 401 12.58 -21.27 23.01
N PRO A 402 12.18 -22.53 23.25
CA PRO A 402 11.49 -22.91 24.49
C PRO A 402 12.35 -22.67 25.73
N ILE A 403 11.72 -22.20 26.80
CA ILE A 403 12.41 -21.83 28.04
C ILE A 403 12.20 -22.93 29.08
N ARG A 404 13.22 -23.77 29.27
CA ARG A 404 13.20 -24.98 30.09
C ARG A 404 14.40 -25.08 31.02
N THR A 405 14.19 -25.64 32.22
CA THR A 405 15.24 -25.94 33.20
C THR A 405 16.23 -27.00 32.72
N ALA A 406 15.80 -27.91 31.84
CA ALA A 406 16.68 -28.88 31.18
C ALA A 406 17.52 -28.28 30.04
N GLY A 407 17.19 -27.06 29.58
CA GLY A 407 17.66 -26.51 28.31
C GLY A 407 16.77 -26.93 27.13
N ALA A 408 16.86 -26.19 26.04
CA ALA A 408 16.17 -26.47 24.80
C ALA A 408 16.99 -25.96 23.60
N GLU A 409 16.69 -26.48 22.42
CA GLU A 409 17.18 -25.96 21.15
C GLU A 409 16.10 -25.12 20.45
N PRO A 410 16.48 -24.18 19.57
CA PRO A 410 15.52 -23.45 18.75
C PRO A 410 14.69 -24.39 17.88
N MET A 411 13.39 -24.14 17.78
CA MET A 411 12.47 -24.89 16.95
C MET A 411 11.75 -23.96 15.98
N LEU A 412 11.54 -24.42 14.74
CA LEU A 412 10.78 -23.68 13.73
C LEU A 412 9.29 -23.82 14.01
N ILE A 413 8.54 -22.71 13.94
CA ILE A 413 7.08 -22.75 13.93
C ILE A 413 6.61 -23.17 12.54
N GLU A 414 5.90 -24.28 12.46
CA GLU A 414 5.21 -24.69 11.25
C GLU A 414 4.05 -23.74 10.99
N THR A 415 4.08 -23.04 9.85
CA THR A 415 2.98 -22.15 9.44
C THR A 415 1.89 -22.92 8.71
N ARG A 416 0.64 -22.56 8.97
CA ARG A 416 -0.54 -23.09 8.27
C ARG A 416 -1.49 -21.95 7.89
N ALA A 417 -2.38 -22.22 6.94
CA ALA A 417 -3.46 -21.29 6.62
C ALA A 417 -4.30 -21.00 7.86
N ASN A 418 -4.79 -19.77 7.98
CA ASN A 418 -5.62 -19.36 9.11
C ASN A 418 -6.92 -20.17 9.13
N ALA A 419 -7.42 -20.45 10.34
CA ALA A 419 -8.63 -21.25 10.53
C ALA A 419 -9.86 -20.62 9.88
N ARG A 420 -9.92 -19.28 9.84
CA ARG A 420 -10.92 -18.48 9.13
C ARG A 420 -10.22 -17.34 8.37
N PRO A 421 -10.83 -16.78 7.31
CA PRO A 421 -10.19 -15.69 6.60
C PRO A 421 -10.11 -14.47 7.52
N MET A 422 -9.12 -13.61 7.31
CA MET A 422 -8.97 -12.33 8.00
C MET A 422 -10.03 -11.32 7.52
N ILE A 423 -10.44 -11.44 6.26
CA ILE A 423 -11.53 -10.66 5.64
C ILE A 423 -12.49 -11.64 4.97
N ASP A 424 -13.76 -11.59 5.37
CA ASP A 424 -14.86 -12.20 4.66
C ASP A 424 -15.75 -11.10 4.07
N MET A 425 -15.85 -11.03 2.75
CA MET A 425 -16.53 -9.96 2.04
C MET A 425 -17.66 -10.48 1.17
N THR A 426 -18.86 -9.96 1.39
CA THR A 426 -20.03 -10.19 0.53
C THR A 426 -20.39 -8.93 -0.23
N ILE A 427 -20.54 -9.03 -1.56
CA ILE A 427 -20.91 -7.94 -2.46
C ILE A 427 -22.13 -8.35 -3.28
N GLU A 428 -23.16 -7.53 -3.25
CA GLU A 428 -24.37 -7.71 -4.06
C GLU A 428 -24.50 -6.50 -4.99
N ALA A 429 -24.45 -6.72 -6.30
CA ALA A 429 -24.58 -5.68 -7.32
C ALA A 429 -25.85 -5.84 -8.16
N ASP A 430 -26.48 -4.72 -8.54
CA ASP A 430 -27.67 -4.70 -9.39
C ASP A 430 -27.35 -4.08 -10.76
N GLU A 431 -27.10 -4.93 -11.74
CA GLU A 431 -26.89 -4.55 -13.15
C GLU A 431 -28.08 -5.00 -14.03
N SER A 432 -29.26 -5.17 -13.44
CA SER A 432 -30.42 -5.83 -14.06
C SER A 432 -31.07 -5.08 -15.22
N LEU A 433 -30.78 -3.81 -15.43
CA LEU A 433 -31.31 -3.05 -16.57
C LEU A 433 -30.32 -2.98 -17.73
N SER A 434 -29.08 -2.59 -17.45
CA SER A 434 -28.05 -2.45 -18.48
C SER A 434 -26.64 -2.61 -17.89
N VAL A 435 -25.76 -3.22 -18.68
CA VAL A 435 -24.33 -3.39 -18.40
C VAL A 435 -23.50 -2.12 -18.62
N ASP A 436 -24.05 -1.09 -19.27
CA ASP A 436 -23.36 0.19 -19.55
C ASP A 436 -23.76 1.34 -18.60
N LEU A 437 -24.59 1.03 -17.59
CA LEU A 437 -24.90 1.92 -16.49
C LEU A 437 -23.92 1.68 -15.32
N PRO A 438 -23.74 2.66 -14.43
CA PRO A 438 -23.04 2.45 -13.16
C PRO A 438 -23.59 1.23 -12.40
N SER A 439 -22.73 0.55 -11.64
CA SER A 439 -23.10 -0.63 -10.86
C SER A 439 -23.40 -0.22 -9.42
N PRO A 440 -24.68 -0.08 -9.02
CA PRO A 440 -25.04 0.04 -7.62
C PRO A 440 -24.76 -1.29 -6.90
N PHE A 441 -24.22 -1.22 -5.69
CA PHE A 441 -23.88 -2.38 -4.89
C PHE A 441 -24.12 -2.16 -3.40
N SER A 442 -24.32 -3.26 -2.68
CA SER A 442 -24.11 -3.32 -1.24
C SER A 442 -22.91 -4.22 -0.95
N VAL A 443 -22.16 -3.86 0.08
CA VAL A 443 -20.98 -4.61 0.52
C VAL A 443 -21.02 -4.78 2.04
N THR A 444 -20.68 -5.98 2.49
CA THR A 444 -20.46 -6.30 3.90
C THR A 444 -19.11 -6.99 4.02
N ALA A 445 -18.16 -6.37 4.71
CA ALA A 445 -16.86 -6.94 5.02
C ALA A 445 -16.77 -7.23 6.52
N VAL A 446 -16.57 -8.49 6.89
CA VAL A 446 -16.34 -8.92 8.27
C VAL A 446 -14.84 -9.09 8.45
N LEU A 447 -14.29 -8.31 9.38
CA LEU A 447 -12.89 -8.34 9.76
C LEU A 447 -12.74 -9.19 11.01
N HIS A 448 -11.71 -10.03 11.02
CA HIS A 448 -11.42 -10.96 12.11
C HIS A 448 -10.06 -10.69 12.77
N GLY A 449 -9.88 -11.20 13.98
CA GLY A 449 -8.58 -11.26 14.65
C GLY A 449 -7.88 -9.91 14.86
N PRO A 450 -6.55 -9.84 14.68
CA PRO A 450 -5.76 -8.62 14.89
C PRO A 450 -6.22 -7.42 14.05
N MET A 451 -6.71 -7.66 12.83
CA MET A 451 -7.19 -6.59 11.95
C MET A 451 -8.50 -5.98 12.46
N ALA A 452 -9.40 -6.80 12.98
CA ALA A 452 -10.62 -6.33 13.65
C ALA A 452 -10.27 -5.49 14.89
N ALA A 453 -9.29 -5.94 15.69
CA ALA A 453 -8.83 -5.20 16.86
C ALA A 453 -8.23 -3.85 16.48
N ALA A 454 -7.39 -3.79 15.44
CA ALA A 454 -6.84 -2.55 14.91
C ALA A 454 -7.94 -1.59 14.44
N MET A 455 -8.95 -2.09 13.72
CA MET A 455 -10.08 -1.28 13.26
C MET A 455 -10.93 -0.73 14.42
N ARG A 456 -11.17 -1.53 15.49
CA ARG A 456 -11.85 -1.03 16.70
C ARG A 456 -11.06 0.08 17.37
N GLN A 457 -9.75 -0.09 17.50
CA GLN A 457 -8.87 0.90 18.11
C GLN A 457 -8.85 2.20 17.30
N ALA A 458 -8.67 2.11 15.98
CA ALA A 458 -8.70 3.26 15.09
C ALA A 458 -10.05 3.99 15.20
N ARG A 459 -11.17 3.27 15.09
CA ARG A 459 -12.52 3.82 15.21
C ARG A 459 -12.74 4.59 16.51
N ALA A 460 -12.23 4.08 17.64
CA ALA A 460 -12.39 4.72 18.95
C ALA A 460 -11.72 6.11 19.04
N GLN A 461 -10.80 6.43 18.13
CA GLN A 461 -10.05 7.70 18.10
C GLN A 461 -10.57 8.68 17.03
N LEU A 462 -11.49 8.23 16.16
CA LEU A 462 -11.97 9.00 15.01
C LEU A 462 -13.34 9.62 15.28
N GLY A 463 -13.55 10.85 14.80
CA GLY A 463 -14.86 11.48 14.75
C GLY A 463 -15.78 10.82 13.71
N PRO A 464 -17.09 11.13 13.70
CA PRO A 464 -18.05 10.51 12.79
C PRO A 464 -17.75 10.72 11.30
N LYS A 465 -17.08 11.82 10.93
CA LYS A 465 -16.66 12.08 9.54
C LYS A 465 -15.49 11.19 9.17
N GLU A 466 -14.45 11.18 10.00
CA GLU A 466 -13.23 10.41 9.77
C GLU A 466 -13.49 8.90 9.81
N GLN A 467 -14.44 8.43 10.63
CA GLN A 467 -14.89 7.02 10.59
C GLN A 467 -15.56 6.67 9.26
N ARG A 468 -16.37 7.58 8.69
CA ARG A 468 -16.97 7.38 7.37
C ARG A 468 -15.90 7.38 6.28
N ASP A 469 -14.94 8.31 6.34
CA ASP A 469 -13.85 8.38 5.38
C ASP A 469 -12.96 7.12 5.45
N ALA A 470 -12.66 6.62 6.65
CA ALA A 470 -11.94 5.36 6.84
C ALA A 470 -12.71 4.15 6.28
N ALA A 471 -14.03 4.09 6.48
CA ALA A 471 -14.87 3.05 5.88
C ALA A 471 -14.88 3.15 4.34
N ARG A 472 -14.98 4.37 3.80
CA ARG A 472 -14.94 4.65 2.36
C ARG A 472 -13.61 4.16 1.77
N GLN A 473 -12.49 4.58 2.34
CA GLN A 473 -11.15 4.23 1.89
C GLN A 473 -10.92 2.71 1.93
N PHE A 474 -11.34 2.06 3.03
CA PHE A 474 -11.25 0.61 3.15
C PHE A 474 -12.04 -0.09 2.04
N LEU A 475 -13.30 0.28 1.83
CA LEU A 475 -14.15 -0.37 0.83
C LEU A 475 -13.70 -0.08 -0.60
N GLN A 476 -13.28 1.15 -0.92
CA GLN A 476 -12.75 1.52 -2.24
C GLN A 476 -11.53 0.69 -2.64
N GLY A 477 -10.68 0.30 -1.67
CA GLY A 477 -9.56 -0.61 -1.92
C GLY A 477 -9.98 -1.98 -2.48
N TRP A 478 -11.26 -2.37 -2.35
CA TRP A 478 -11.78 -3.67 -2.80
C TRP A 478 -12.89 -3.56 -3.85
N THR A 479 -13.68 -2.49 -3.81
CA THR A 479 -14.81 -2.28 -4.73
C THR A 479 -14.48 -1.38 -5.91
N GLY A 480 -13.32 -0.72 -5.89
CA GLY A 480 -12.96 0.35 -6.82
C GLY A 480 -13.52 1.71 -6.38
N GLU A 481 -13.12 2.77 -7.10
CA GLU A 481 -13.63 4.12 -6.85
C GLU A 481 -15.13 4.22 -7.10
N GLY A 482 -15.82 4.96 -6.22
CA GLY A 482 -17.27 5.06 -6.26
C GLY A 482 -17.84 5.99 -5.20
N GLN A 483 -19.12 6.31 -5.38
CA GLN A 483 -19.92 7.13 -4.47
C GLN A 483 -20.65 6.22 -3.47
N PHE A 484 -20.75 6.65 -2.21
CA PHE A 484 -21.38 5.85 -1.15
C PHE A 484 -22.56 6.60 -0.52
N ALA A 485 -23.70 5.93 -0.49
CA ALA A 485 -24.91 6.39 0.17
C ALA A 485 -24.80 6.23 1.68
N ASP A 486 -24.36 5.04 2.11
CA ASP A 486 -24.33 4.63 3.50
C ASP A 486 -23.01 3.93 3.79
N LEU A 487 -22.39 4.27 4.91
CA LEU A 487 -21.14 3.68 5.39
C LEU A 487 -21.23 3.49 6.91
N SER A 488 -20.88 2.30 7.38
CA SER A 488 -20.85 2.02 8.82
C SER A 488 -19.75 1.05 9.18
N ILE A 489 -19.16 1.29 10.35
CA ILE A 489 -18.22 0.38 11.00
C ILE A 489 -18.89 -0.08 12.29
N LEU A 490 -19.21 -1.37 12.36
CA LEU A 490 -20.00 -2.00 13.41
C LEU A 490 -19.15 -3.05 14.14
N PRO A 491 -18.54 -2.69 15.30
CA PRO A 491 -17.88 -3.67 16.15
C PRO A 491 -18.88 -4.65 16.76
N ASP A 492 -18.51 -5.93 16.81
CA ASP A 492 -19.23 -6.94 17.57
C ASP A 492 -18.39 -7.36 18.79
N PRO A 493 -18.76 -6.95 20.02
CA PRO A 493 -18.01 -7.29 21.21
C PRO A 493 -18.09 -8.77 21.59
N ALA A 494 -19.12 -9.51 21.14
CA ALA A 494 -19.29 -10.92 21.48
C ALA A 494 -18.32 -11.80 20.68
N THR A 495 -18.21 -11.55 19.38
CA THR A 495 -17.31 -12.29 18.49
C THR A 495 -15.93 -11.66 18.39
N GLY A 496 -15.75 -10.41 18.79
CA GLY A 496 -14.50 -9.67 18.58
C GLY A 496 -14.27 -9.29 17.12
N ASP A 497 -15.29 -9.38 16.27
CA ASP A 497 -15.21 -9.04 14.85
C ASP A 497 -15.59 -7.56 14.61
N VAL A 498 -15.29 -7.05 13.42
CA VAL A 498 -15.78 -5.74 12.96
C VAL A 498 -16.44 -5.90 11.62
N THR A 499 -17.70 -5.49 11.51
CA THR A 499 -18.41 -5.47 10.23
C THR A 499 -18.38 -4.07 9.64
N ILE A 500 -17.82 -3.94 8.44
CA ILE A 500 -17.90 -2.71 7.63
C ILE A 500 -18.98 -2.92 6.58
N LYS A 501 -19.99 -2.04 6.57
CA LYS A 501 -21.06 -2.07 5.57
C LYS A 501 -21.02 -0.83 4.71
N GLY A 502 -21.28 -1.01 3.41
CA GLY A 502 -21.41 0.06 2.45
C GLY A 502 -22.56 -0.17 1.48
N VAL A 503 -23.25 0.90 1.10
CA VAL A 503 -24.12 0.94 -0.08
C VAL A 503 -23.56 2.02 -0.99
N GLY A 504 -23.24 1.67 -2.22
CA GLY A 504 -22.54 2.56 -3.13
C GLY A 504 -22.84 2.30 -4.59
N VAL A 505 -22.21 3.10 -5.43
CA VAL A 505 -22.26 2.97 -6.89
C VAL A 505 -20.86 3.20 -7.43
N THR A 506 -20.41 2.27 -8.28
CA THR A 506 -19.13 2.36 -8.99
C THR A 506 -19.38 2.49 -10.49
N SER A 507 -18.36 2.90 -11.24
CA SER A 507 -18.40 2.82 -12.70
C SER A 507 -18.66 1.40 -13.19
N THR A 508 -19.19 1.26 -14.40
CA THR A 508 -19.41 -0.08 -14.96
C THR A 508 -18.07 -0.83 -15.12
N PRO A 509 -17.98 -2.09 -14.64
CA PRO A 509 -16.81 -2.95 -14.86
C PRO A 509 -16.84 -3.67 -16.23
N TRP A 510 -17.81 -3.36 -17.10
CA TRP A 510 -17.95 -3.97 -18.40
C TRP A 510 -17.16 -3.22 -19.49
N ALA A 511 -16.24 -3.92 -20.13
CA ALA A 511 -15.48 -3.43 -21.27
C ALA A 511 -16.06 -3.94 -22.60
N VAL A 512 -15.76 -3.26 -23.71
CA VAL A 512 -15.97 -3.82 -25.05
C VAL A 512 -14.69 -4.49 -25.50
N GLU A 513 -14.74 -5.80 -25.71
CA GLU A 513 -13.64 -6.65 -26.17
C GLU A 513 -14.16 -7.54 -27.30
N ASP A 514 -13.47 -7.56 -28.44
CA ASP A 514 -13.90 -8.29 -29.65
C ASP A 514 -15.37 -8.01 -30.04
N ARG A 515 -15.78 -6.74 -29.97
CA ARG A 515 -17.15 -6.27 -30.28
C ARG A 515 -18.24 -6.85 -29.36
N ARG A 516 -17.87 -7.46 -28.23
CA ARG A 516 -18.79 -7.95 -27.20
C ARG A 516 -18.52 -7.24 -25.89
N ARG A 517 -19.58 -7.04 -25.10
CA ARG A 517 -19.43 -6.54 -23.73
C ARG A 517 -18.98 -7.71 -22.86
N ARG A 518 -17.83 -7.56 -22.22
CA ARG A 518 -17.25 -8.55 -21.33
C ARG A 518 -17.01 -7.95 -19.96
N ARG A 519 -17.14 -8.76 -18.92
CA ARG A 519 -16.77 -8.42 -17.55
C ARG A 519 -15.91 -9.52 -16.97
N THR A 520 -14.76 -9.14 -16.44
CA THR A 520 -13.90 -10.02 -15.68
C THR A 520 -14.54 -10.38 -14.33
N LEU A 521 -14.52 -11.67 -13.97
CA LEU A 521 -15.16 -12.24 -12.78
C LEU A 521 -14.15 -12.71 -11.73
N ASP A 522 -12.98 -12.07 -11.70
CA ASP A 522 -11.89 -12.40 -10.80
C ASP A 522 -11.40 -11.13 -10.11
N ARG A 523 -11.17 -11.20 -8.79
CA ARG A 523 -10.65 -10.06 -8.02
C ARG A 523 -9.20 -10.23 -7.61
N MET A 524 -8.75 -11.46 -7.41
CA MET A 524 -7.48 -11.72 -6.74
C MET A 524 -6.39 -12.19 -7.70
N LEU A 525 -6.69 -13.16 -8.56
CA LEU A 525 -5.69 -13.74 -9.45
C LEU A 525 -5.20 -12.73 -10.48
N ALA A 526 -6.08 -11.88 -11.02
CA ALA A 526 -5.74 -10.88 -12.02
C ALA A 526 -4.69 -9.88 -11.49
N SER A 527 -4.84 -9.44 -10.24
CA SER A 527 -3.93 -8.49 -9.55
C SER A 527 -2.70 -9.16 -8.93
N PHE A 528 -2.73 -10.47 -8.67
CA PHE A 528 -1.62 -11.22 -8.08
C PHE A 528 -0.35 -11.19 -8.94
N GLN A 529 0.82 -10.96 -8.33
CA GLN A 529 2.10 -10.95 -9.03
C GLN A 529 3.11 -11.88 -8.35
N PHE A 530 3.83 -12.68 -9.15
CA PHE A 530 4.95 -13.50 -8.69
C PHE A 530 6.11 -13.38 -9.69
N ALA A 531 6.95 -12.37 -9.49
CA ALA A 531 8.07 -12.04 -10.38
C ALA A 531 9.42 -11.92 -9.65
N PRO A 532 9.82 -12.88 -8.80
CA PRO A 532 11.08 -12.82 -8.04
C PRO A 532 12.30 -12.80 -8.97
N ASP A 533 13.20 -11.83 -8.84
CA ASP A 533 14.42 -11.78 -9.66
C ASP A 533 15.48 -12.76 -9.12
N ARG A 534 15.88 -13.71 -9.96
CA ARG A 534 16.96 -14.69 -9.71
C ARG A 534 17.95 -14.76 -10.88
N SER A 535 18.04 -13.69 -11.65
CA SER A 535 18.91 -13.60 -12.84
C SER A 535 20.39 -13.50 -12.49
N ARG A 536 20.74 -12.94 -11.32
CA ARG A 536 22.13 -12.82 -10.87
C ARG A 536 22.69 -14.18 -10.42
N PRO A 537 23.95 -14.54 -10.76
CA PRO A 537 24.54 -15.82 -10.38
C PRO A 537 24.45 -16.15 -8.88
N ASP A 538 24.73 -15.16 -8.03
CA ASP A 538 24.67 -15.27 -6.56
C ASP A 538 23.24 -15.49 -6.04
N TRP A 539 22.20 -15.24 -6.84
CA TRP A 539 20.80 -15.34 -6.44
C TRP A 539 20.13 -16.63 -6.89
N THR A 540 20.69 -17.34 -7.87
CA THR A 540 20.05 -18.48 -8.57
C THR A 540 19.49 -19.59 -7.67
N LYS A 541 20.03 -19.76 -6.46
CA LYS A 541 19.61 -20.79 -5.49
C LYS A 541 18.82 -20.25 -4.29
N ILE A 542 18.62 -18.93 -4.22
CA ILE A 542 17.97 -18.27 -3.08
C ILE A 542 16.45 -18.47 -3.19
N PRO A 543 15.76 -19.09 -2.20
CA PRO A 543 14.32 -19.23 -2.20
C PRO A 543 13.60 -17.88 -2.07
N VAL A 544 12.29 -17.87 -2.29
CA VAL A 544 11.41 -16.72 -2.10
C VAL A 544 10.66 -16.92 -0.79
N ALA A 545 10.73 -15.95 0.12
CA ALA A 545 9.93 -15.94 1.34
C ALA A 545 8.47 -15.65 1.00
N ALA A 546 7.56 -16.49 1.47
CA ALA A 546 6.13 -16.24 1.33
C ALA A 546 5.65 -15.29 2.44
N PRO A 547 4.60 -14.48 2.19
CA PRO A 547 3.99 -13.66 3.23
C PRO A 547 3.45 -14.48 4.39
N ALA A 548 3.32 -13.85 5.57
CA ALA A 548 2.70 -14.47 6.73
C ALA A 548 1.30 -15.05 6.40
N PRO A 549 0.85 -16.09 7.13
CA PRO A 549 -0.48 -16.64 6.93
C PRO A 549 -1.58 -15.58 6.99
N MET A 550 -2.38 -15.55 5.94
CA MET A 550 -3.54 -14.66 5.82
C MET A 550 -4.56 -15.31 4.90
N GLY A 551 -5.84 -15.16 5.22
CA GLY A 551 -6.94 -15.65 4.40
C GLY A 551 -7.87 -14.52 3.96
N LEU A 552 -8.34 -14.57 2.73
CA LEU A 552 -9.28 -13.61 2.15
C LEU A 552 -10.40 -14.41 1.47
N HIS A 553 -11.66 -14.03 1.69
CA HIS A 553 -12.82 -14.67 1.09
C HIS A 553 -13.78 -13.62 0.51
N PHE A 554 -14.12 -13.76 -0.76
CA PHE A 554 -15.02 -12.88 -1.49
C PHE A 554 -16.21 -13.67 -2.03
N ARG A 555 -17.41 -13.19 -1.75
CA ARG A 555 -18.67 -13.68 -2.30
C ARG A 555 -19.33 -12.53 -3.03
N THR A 556 -19.40 -12.62 -4.35
CA THR A 556 -20.00 -11.58 -5.19
C THR A 556 -21.20 -12.14 -5.92
N ARG A 557 -22.31 -11.44 -5.89
CA ARG A 557 -23.48 -11.72 -6.72
C ARG A 557 -23.83 -10.49 -7.54
N VAL A 558 -24.00 -10.66 -8.85
CA VAL A 558 -24.35 -9.58 -9.77
C VAL A 558 -25.61 -9.96 -10.52
N LYS A 559 -26.69 -9.18 -10.35
CA LYS A 559 -27.92 -9.37 -11.14
C LYS A 559 -27.68 -8.92 -12.56
N LEU A 560 -28.09 -9.74 -13.53
CA LEU A 560 -27.83 -9.50 -14.95
C LEU A 560 -29.09 -9.02 -15.68
N PRO A 561 -28.94 -8.23 -16.77
CA PRO A 561 -30.06 -7.89 -17.64
C PRO A 561 -30.82 -9.10 -18.15
N GLN A 562 -32.12 -8.92 -18.39
CA GLN A 562 -33.02 -9.95 -18.95
C GLN A 562 -32.98 -11.28 -18.17
N GLY A 563 -32.68 -11.24 -16.88
CA GLY A 563 -32.56 -12.45 -16.06
C GLY A 563 -31.42 -13.37 -16.49
N GLY A 564 -30.33 -12.82 -17.05
CA GLY A 564 -29.14 -13.57 -17.44
C GLY A 564 -29.30 -14.43 -18.70
N GLN A 565 -30.41 -14.29 -19.43
CA GLN A 565 -30.64 -15.05 -20.66
C GLN A 565 -29.60 -14.71 -21.73
N GLY A 566 -28.99 -15.74 -22.33
CA GLY A 566 -27.99 -15.60 -23.39
C GLY A 566 -26.58 -15.18 -22.93
N TYR A 567 -26.38 -14.94 -21.63
CA TYR A 567 -25.05 -14.67 -21.08
C TYR A 567 -24.23 -15.96 -21.07
N THR A 568 -22.95 -15.85 -21.41
CA THR A 568 -22.03 -16.99 -21.47
C THR A 568 -20.79 -16.72 -20.64
N LEU A 569 -20.16 -17.79 -20.14
CA LEU A 569 -18.86 -17.72 -19.48
C LEU A 569 -17.78 -18.11 -20.48
N ASP A 570 -16.76 -17.28 -20.56
CA ASP A 570 -15.48 -17.58 -21.20
C ASP A 570 -14.41 -17.78 -20.11
N GLY A 571 -13.39 -18.59 -20.38
CA GLY A 571 -12.36 -18.95 -19.40
C GLY A 571 -12.77 -20.08 -18.44
N THR A 572 -12.03 -20.21 -17.32
CA THR A 572 -12.20 -21.31 -16.35
C THR A 572 -12.93 -20.84 -15.10
N PRO A 573 -14.21 -21.24 -14.89
CA PRO A 573 -15.01 -20.78 -13.76
C PRO A 573 -14.51 -21.32 -12.42
N ASP A 574 -14.15 -22.60 -12.36
CA ASP A 574 -13.70 -23.28 -11.15
C ASP A 574 -12.18 -23.38 -11.08
N LEU A 575 -11.61 -22.96 -9.96
CA LEU A 575 -10.18 -23.07 -9.68
C LEU A 575 -9.99 -23.69 -8.30
N ASP A 576 -9.12 -24.68 -8.17
CA ASP A 576 -8.59 -25.16 -6.89
C ASP A 576 -7.12 -25.48 -7.12
N THR A 577 -6.24 -24.56 -6.74
CA THR A 577 -4.80 -24.66 -7.04
C THR A 577 -3.95 -24.02 -5.95
N ARG A 578 -2.65 -24.31 -5.98
CA ARG A 578 -1.64 -23.65 -5.18
C ARG A 578 -0.58 -23.01 -6.07
N ILE A 579 -0.38 -21.71 -5.93
CA ILE A 579 0.60 -20.94 -6.70
C ILE A 579 1.40 -20.09 -5.72
N ALA A 580 2.73 -20.20 -5.74
CA ALA A 580 3.64 -19.37 -4.95
C ALA A 580 3.32 -19.28 -3.44
N SER A 581 2.96 -20.41 -2.83
CA SER A 581 2.52 -20.52 -1.42
C SER A 581 1.15 -19.92 -1.07
N PHE A 582 0.35 -19.58 -2.07
CA PHE A 582 -1.06 -19.24 -1.92
C PHE A 582 -1.94 -20.41 -2.36
N ALA A 583 -2.85 -20.87 -1.49
CA ALA A 583 -3.97 -21.72 -1.89
C ALA A 583 -5.09 -20.84 -2.41
N MET A 584 -5.57 -21.11 -3.62
CA MET A 584 -6.59 -20.32 -4.30
C MET A 584 -7.74 -21.23 -4.71
N LYS A 585 -8.96 -20.85 -4.30
CA LYS A 585 -10.20 -21.49 -4.69
C LYS A 585 -11.14 -20.47 -5.31
N ARG A 586 -11.76 -20.83 -6.43
CA ARG A 586 -12.78 -20.02 -7.08
C ARG A 586 -13.91 -20.90 -7.58
N SER A 587 -15.14 -20.43 -7.49
CA SER A 587 -16.27 -20.96 -8.23
C SER A 587 -17.12 -19.83 -8.81
N VAL A 588 -17.53 -19.99 -10.07
CA VAL A 588 -18.37 -19.02 -10.79
C VAL A 588 -19.60 -19.71 -11.36
N ARG A 589 -20.80 -19.20 -11.09
CA ARG A 589 -22.07 -19.77 -11.59
C ARG A 589 -22.95 -18.69 -12.16
N ILE A 590 -23.64 -18.97 -13.26
CA ILE A 590 -24.76 -18.15 -13.77
C ILE A 590 -26.04 -18.93 -13.50
N ALA A 591 -26.87 -18.41 -12.59
CA ALA A 591 -28.15 -19.01 -12.20
C ALA A 591 -29.09 -17.94 -11.63
N ASP A 592 -30.40 -18.17 -11.70
CA ASP A 592 -31.42 -17.32 -11.08
C ASP A 592 -31.29 -15.83 -11.44
N GLY A 593 -30.94 -15.56 -12.70
CA GLY A 593 -30.76 -14.20 -13.23
C GLY A 593 -29.57 -13.43 -12.67
N ALA A 594 -28.59 -14.12 -12.08
CA ALA A 594 -27.37 -13.52 -11.56
C ALA A 594 -26.14 -14.36 -11.90
N VAL A 595 -24.98 -13.72 -11.87
CA VAL A 595 -23.69 -14.41 -11.76
C VAL A 595 -23.22 -14.35 -10.30
N THR A 596 -22.82 -15.50 -9.75
CA THR A 596 -22.21 -15.61 -8.42
C THR A 596 -20.76 -16.04 -8.55
N ILE A 597 -19.90 -15.40 -7.75
CA ILE A 597 -18.46 -15.63 -7.69
C ILE A 597 -18.12 -15.87 -6.22
N ASP A 598 -17.53 -17.01 -5.90
CA ASP A 598 -16.97 -17.31 -4.58
C ASP A 598 -15.47 -17.55 -4.75
N GLU A 599 -14.64 -16.68 -4.17
CA GLU A 599 -13.17 -16.70 -4.27
C GLU A 599 -12.55 -16.71 -2.88
N ARG A 600 -11.70 -17.71 -2.59
CA ARG A 600 -10.91 -17.78 -1.37
C ARG A 600 -9.43 -17.88 -1.70
N VAL A 601 -8.61 -17.04 -1.06
CA VAL A 601 -7.16 -17.07 -1.17
C VAL A 601 -6.54 -17.11 0.22
N ASP A 602 -5.68 -18.09 0.47
CA ASP A 602 -4.93 -18.22 1.72
C ASP A 602 -3.43 -18.25 1.44
N SER A 603 -2.66 -17.33 2.01
CA SER A 603 -1.22 -17.50 2.17
C SER A 603 -0.97 -18.54 3.27
N ILE A 604 -0.09 -19.51 3.00
CA ILE A 604 0.24 -20.58 3.95
C ILE A 604 1.55 -20.25 4.71
N GLY A 605 2.27 -19.21 4.30
CA GLY A 605 3.63 -18.92 4.77
C GLY A 605 4.68 -19.86 4.15
N GLY A 606 5.86 -19.89 4.77
CA GLY A 606 7.00 -20.69 4.32
C GLY A 606 7.74 -20.07 3.13
N GLU A 607 8.22 -20.91 2.22
CA GLU A 607 9.12 -20.51 1.13
C GLU A 607 8.83 -21.23 -0.18
N VAL A 608 9.13 -20.55 -1.29
CA VAL A 608 9.16 -21.14 -2.64
C VAL A 608 10.61 -21.39 -3.03
N PRO A 609 11.04 -22.65 -3.25
CA PRO A 609 12.39 -22.96 -3.71
C PRO A 609 12.72 -22.27 -5.03
N ALA A 610 13.96 -21.80 -5.20
CA ALA A 610 14.38 -21.08 -6.42
C ALA A 610 14.11 -21.89 -7.71
N ALA A 611 14.34 -23.20 -7.66
CA ALA A 611 14.09 -24.12 -8.78
C ALA A 611 12.61 -24.23 -9.18
N ARG A 612 11.67 -23.87 -8.29
CA ARG A 612 10.24 -23.87 -8.56
C ARG A 612 9.75 -22.58 -9.20
N ILE A 613 10.51 -21.49 -9.14
CA ILE A 613 10.09 -20.17 -9.64
C ILE A 613 9.59 -20.22 -11.10
N PRO A 614 10.26 -20.87 -12.07
CA PRO A 614 9.75 -20.94 -13.43
C PRO A 614 8.39 -21.67 -13.51
N ALA A 615 8.21 -22.75 -12.75
CA ALA A 615 6.95 -23.49 -12.72
C ALA A 615 5.83 -22.70 -12.04
N GLU A 616 6.11 -21.96 -10.97
CA GLU A 616 5.13 -21.09 -10.32
C GLU A 616 4.72 -19.91 -11.22
N ARG A 617 5.67 -19.35 -12.00
CA ARG A 617 5.38 -18.33 -13.01
C ARG A 617 4.49 -18.87 -14.13
N ASP A 618 4.80 -20.06 -14.64
CA ASP A 618 4.01 -20.71 -15.67
C ASP A 618 2.59 -21.06 -15.18
N ALA A 619 2.48 -21.58 -13.95
CA ALA A 619 1.20 -21.83 -13.30
C ALA A 619 0.39 -20.54 -13.13
N LEU A 620 1.02 -19.44 -12.70
CA LEU A 620 0.37 -18.14 -12.59
C LEU A 620 -0.07 -17.60 -13.96
N ALA A 621 0.81 -17.64 -14.97
CA ALA A 621 0.51 -17.19 -16.32
C ALA A 621 -0.66 -17.98 -16.93
N THR A 622 -0.65 -19.31 -16.75
CA THR A 622 -1.72 -20.20 -17.19
C THR A 622 -3.03 -19.88 -16.49
N ALA A 623 -3.00 -19.67 -15.18
CA ALA A 623 -4.19 -19.33 -14.40
C ALA A 623 -4.76 -17.95 -14.82
N LYS A 624 -3.89 -16.95 -15.04
CA LYS A 624 -4.27 -15.61 -15.52
C LYS A 624 -4.87 -15.63 -16.92
N ALA A 625 -4.31 -16.43 -17.83
CA ALA A 625 -4.81 -16.58 -19.20
C ALA A 625 -6.21 -17.22 -19.27
N ARG A 626 -6.67 -17.84 -18.18
CA ARG A 626 -7.97 -18.51 -18.07
C ARG A 626 -8.90 -17.85 -17.05
N VAL A 627 -8.61 -16.61 -16.65
CA VAL A 627 -9.50 -15.83 -15.78
C VAL A 627 -10.90 -15.76 -16.41
N PRO A 628 -11.96 -16.14 -15.67
CA PRO A 628 -13.29 -16.20 -16.24
C PRO A 628 -13.82 -14.80 -16.53
N GLN A 629 -14.44 -14.65 -17.69
CA GLN A 629 -15.19 -13.47 -18.08
C GLN A 629 -16.63 -13.86 -18.38
N ILE A 630 -17.58 -13.01 -18.01
CA ILE A 630 -18.95 -13.11 -18.52
C ILE A 630 -19.07 -12.28 -19.79
N VAL A 631 -19.74 -12.83 -20.80
CA VAL A 631 -19.97 -12.20 -22.11
C VAL A 631 -21.47 -11.92 -22.26
N ALA A 632 -21.82 -10.65 -22.48
CA ALA A 632 -23.21 -10.23 -22.66
C ALA A 632 -23.72 -10.53 -24.08
N PRO A 633 -25.00 -10.88 -24.27
CA PRO A 633 -25.68 -10.91 -25.57
C PRO A 633 -25.53 -9.58 -26.35
N VAL A 634 -25.53 -9.65 -27.68
CA VAL A 634 -25.38 -8.45 -28.54
C VAL A 634 -26.58 -7.49 -28.38
N ASP A 635 -27.75 -8.04 -28.11
CA ASP A 635 -29.02 -7.34 -27.89
C ASP A 635 -29.27 -6.94 -26.44
N THR A 636 -28.25 -7.06 -25.57
CA THR A 636 -28.32 -6.56 -24.19
C THR A 636 -28.76 -5.09 -24.20
N PRO A 637 -29.79 -4.71 -23.41
CA PRO A 637 -30.25 -3.34 -23.35
C PRO A 637 -29.10 -2.39 -23.01
N ARG A 638 -29.05 -1.23 -23.67
CA ARG A 638 -28.06 -0.18 -23.45
C ARG A 638 -28.73 1.08 -22.96
N ARG A 639 -28.01 1.95 -22.22
CA ARG A 639 -28.53 3.23 -21.72
C ARG A 639 -29.20 4.06 -22.82
N THR A 640 -28.65 4.02 -24.02
CA THR A 640 -29.15 4.76 -25.19
C THR A 640 -30.44 4.18 -25.77
N THR A 641 -30.76 2.92 -25.51
CA THR A 641 -31.95 2.23 -26.05
C THR A 641 -33.09 2.12 -25.03
N LEU A 642 -32.87 2.45 -23.76
CA LEU A 642 -33.87 2.31 -22.69
C LEU A 642 -35.11 3.19 -22.90
N THR A 643 -36.31 2.69 -22.76
CA THR A 643 -37.50 3.57 -22.79
C THR A 643 -37.66 4.35 -21.48
N PRO A 644 -38.42 5.47 -21.48
CA PRO A 644 -38.77 6.17 -20.25
C PRO A 644 -39.45 5.25 -19.22
N GLN A 645 -40.29 4.33 -19.69
CA GLN A 645 -40.95 3.33 -18.84
C GLN A 645 -39.94 2.37 -18.20
N GLN A 646 -39.02 1.82 -18.98
CA GLN A 646 -37.95 0.94 -18.46
C GLN A 646 -37.09 1.67 -17.41
N THR A 647 -36.75 2.93 -17.68
CA THR A 647 -35.96 3.77 -16.76
C THR A 647 -36.71 4.02 -15.45
N ALA A 648 -38.02 4.34 -15.51
CA ALA A 648 -38.84 4.61 -14.33
C ALA A 648 -39.05 3.37 -13.45
N GLN A 649 -39.18 2.18 -14.06
CA GLN A 649 -39.48 0.93 -13.35
C GLN A 649 -38.22 0.21 -12.83
N SER A 650 -37.03 0.58 -13.29
CA SER A 650 -35.76 -0.08 -12.94
C SER A 650 -35.35 0.08 -11.48
N SER A 651 -34.96 -1.03 -10.83
CA SER A 651 -34.31 -1.02 -9.53
C SER A 651 -32.89 -0.46 -9.59
N GLN A 652 -32.12 -0.81 -10.63
CA GLN A 652 -30.77 -0.30 -10.86
C GLN A 652 -30.74 1.24 -10.93
N ILE A 653 -31.60 1.85 -11.76
CA ILE A 653 -31.66 3.33 -11.89
C ILE A 653 -32.05 3.99 -10.58
N ARG A 654 -33.06 3.45 -9.87
CA ARG A 654 -33.46 3.98 -8.56
C ARG A 654 -32.31 3.91 -7.56
N ALA A 655 -31.61 2.77 -7.49
CA ALA A 655 -30.48 2.58 -6.58
C ALA A 655 -29.34 3.56 -6.87
N ILE A 656 -28.99 3.78 -8.14
CA ILE A 656 -27.96 4.75 -8.55
C ILE A 656 -28.35 6.17 -8.10
N ARG A 657 -29.56 6.62 -8.43
CA ARG A 657 -30.05 7.96 -8.05
C ARG A 657 -30.07 8.16 -6.54
N THR A 658 -30.65 7.22 -5.81
CA THR A 658 -30.69 7.26 -4.34
C THR A 658 -29.29 7.30 -3.74
N THR A 659 -28.33 6.58 -4.33
CA THR A 659 -26.94 6.61 -3.88
C THR A 659 -26.33 7.99 -4.07
N PHE A 660 -26.47 8.60 -5.24
CA PHE A 660 -25.97 9.96 -5.47
C PHE A 660 -26.67 10.99 -4.59
N ASP A 661 -27.99 10.92 -4.43
CA ASP A 661 -28.76 11.84 -3.59
C ASP A 661 -28.27 11.78 -2.13
N ARG A 662 -28.01 10.58 -1.61
CA ARG A 662 -27.49 10.39 -0.25
C ARG A 662 -26.02 10.79 -0.11
N ALA A 663 -25.17 10.46 -1.09
CA ALA A 663 -23.76 10.87 -1.08
C ALA A 663 -23.66 12.41 -1.05
N ILE A 664 -24.43 13.09 -1.90
CA ILE A 664 -24.53 14.55 -1.93
C ILE A 664 -25.08 15.12 -0.61
N ALA A 665 -26.10 14.48 -0.01
CA ALA A 665 -26.63 14.93 1.28
C ALA A 665 -25.65 14.72 2.44
N ALA A 666 -24.75 13.75 2.34
CA ALA A 666 -23.76 13.43 3.36
C ALA A 666 -22.61 14.46 3.41
N ASP A 667 -22.23 15.02 2.26
CA ASP A 667 -21.30 16.15 2.14
C ASP A 667 -21.71 17.06 0.96
N VAL A 668 -22.43 18.14 1.28
CA VAL A 668 -23.03 19.03 0.26
C VAL A 668 -22.02 19.91 -0.46
N GLU A 669 -20.82 20.03 0.09
CA GLU A 669 -19.69 20.78 -0.47
C GLU A 669 -18.83 19.88 -1.37
N GLU A 670 -18.96 18.55 -1.28
CA GLU A 670 -18.19 17.62 -2.09
C GLU A 670 -18.71 17.59 -3.54
N SER A 671 -17.90 18.08 -4.49
CA SER A 671 -18.24 18.15 -5.92
C SER A 671 -18.44 16.79 -6.58
N SER A 672 -17.73 15.74 -6.11
CA SER A 672 -17.64 14.45 -6.78
C SER A 672 -19.00 13.76 -6.98
N GLY A 673 -19.90 13.88 -5.99
CA GLY A 673 -21.25 13.32 -6.02
C GLY A 673 -22.13 13.99 -7.10
N TYR A 674 -22.11 15.32 -7.18
CA TYR A 674 -22.85 16.08 -8.19
C TYR A 674 -22.33 15.82 -9.60
N VAL A 675 -21.01 15.80 -9.80
CA VAL A 675 -20.40 15.53 -11.11
C VAL A 675 -20.79 14.13 -11.60
N SER A 676 -20.72 13.13 -10.71
CA SER A 676 -21.11 11.75 -11.02
C SER A 676 -22.60 11.65 -11.39
N ARG A 677 -23.48 12.34 -10.63
CA ARG A 677 -24.92 12.39 -10.92
C ARG A 677 -25.21 13.12 -12.22
N ALA A 678 -24.54 14.23 -12.50
CA ALA A 678 -24.72 14.99 -13.73
C ALA A 678 -24.38 14.16 -14.97
N ALA A 679 -23.23 13.48 -14.97
CA ALA A 679 -22.82 12.61 -16.06
C ALA A 679 -23.81 11.44 -16.26
N PHE A 680 -24.29 10.85 -15.18
CA PHE A 680 -25.31 9.79 -15.23
C PHE A 680 -26.65 10.28 -15.80
N GLU A 681 -27.15 11.42 -15.33
CA GLU A 681 -28.43 11.98 -15.78
C GLU A 681 -28.36 12.47 -17.23
N ASP A 682 -27.26 13.09 -17.66
CA ASP A 682 -27.05 13.46 -19.05
C ASP A 682 -27.02 12.23 -19.96
N GLY A 683 -26.35 11.15 -19.54
CA GLY A 683 -26.32 9.87 -20.25
C GLY A 683 -27.69 9.21 -20.41
N LEU A 684 -28.67 9.53 -19.54
CA LEU A 684 -30.07 9.11 -19.67
C LEU A 684 -30.94 10.11 -20.45
N GLY A 685 -30.39 11.27 -20.82
CA GLY A 685 -31.08 12.36 -21.50
C GLY A 685 -31.80 13.34 -20.56
N ASN A 686 -31.62 13.23 -19.25
CA ASN A 686 -32.19 14.15 -18.25
C ASN A 686 -31.32 15.41 -18.10
N ARG A 687 -31.07 16.09 -19.22
CA ARG A 687 -30.14 17.21 -19.36
C ARG A 687 -30.42 18.38 -18.42
N LYS A 688 -31.68 18.61 -18.08
CA LYS A 688 -32.07 19.64 -17.09
C LYS A 688 -31.52 19.35 -15.69
N ALA A 689 -31.52 18.09 -15.27
CA ALA A 689 -30.98 17.69 -13.97
C ALA A 689 -29.45 17.79 -13.98
N ALA A 690 -28.81 17.31 -15.04
CA ALA A 690 -27.35 17.43 -15.22
C ALA A 690 -26.88 18.90 -15.20
N LEU A 691 -27.60 19.80 -15.88
CA LEU A 691 -27.31 21.23 -15.90
C LEU A 691 -27.40 21.86 -14.51
N ALA A 692 -28.39 21.45 -13.70
CA ALA A 692 -28.56 21.96 -12.34
C ALA A 692 -27.37 21.56 -11.44
N ASP A 693 -26.93 20.31 -11.53
CA ASP A 693 -25.78 19.80 -10.76
C ASP A 693 -24.47 20.48 -11.17
N LEU A 694 -24.19 20.53 -12.47
CA LEU A 694 -23.00 21.22 -12.98
C LEU A 694 -22.99 22.70 -12.58
N THR A 695 -24.15 23.37 -12.60
CA THR A 695 -24.26 24.77 -12.18
C THR A 695 -23.96 24.95 -10.70
N LYS A 696 -24.40 24.02 -9.86
CA LYS A 696 -24.10 24.06 -8.43
C LYS A 696 -22.61 23.88 -8.16
N VAL A 697 -21.99 22.88 -8.79
CA VAL A 697 -20.55 22.60 -8.59
C VAL A 697 -19.67 23.72 -9.13
N ILE A 698 -19.99 24.28 -10.30
CA ILE A 698 -19.21 25.39 -10.87
C ILE A 698 -19.23 26.63 -9.96
N ALA A 699 -20.28 26.81 -9.16
CA ALA A 699 -20.36 27.93 -8.21
C ALA A 699 -19.40 27.78 -7.02
N THR A 700 -19.02 26.55 -6.67
CA THR A 700 -18.09 26.26 -5.56
C THR A 700 -16.68 25.99 -6.06
N GLU A 701 -16.53 25.15 -7.09
CA GLU A 701 -15.27 24.67 -7.64
C GLU A 701 -15.27 24.78 -9.18
N PRO A 702 -15.02 25.97 -9.74
CA PRO A 702 -14.96 26.14 -11.19
C PRO A 702 -13.73 25.43 -11.77
N SER A 703 -13.93 24.64 -12.83
CA SER A 703 -12.84 24.03 -13.60
C SER A 703 -13.12 24.08 -15.10
N VAL A 704 -12.06 23.95 -15.90
CA VAL A 704 -12.15 23.89 -17.37
C VAL A 704 -13.12 22.76 -17.76
N ASP A 705 -12.92 21.57 -17.21
CA ASP A 705 -13.72 20.39 -17.54
C ASP A 705 -15.20 20.56 -17.18
N LEU A 706 -15.51 21.17 -16.04
CA LEU A 706 -16.90 21.39 -15.62
C LEU A 706 -17.62 22.37 -16.53
N TYR A 707 -16.97 23.48 -16.88
CA TYR A 707 -17.53 24.41 -17.86
C TYR A 707 -17.73 23.74 -19.23
N LEU A 708 -16.77 22.95 -19.70
CA LEU A 708 -16.90 22.25 -20.99
C LEU A 708 -17.98 21.16 -20.97
N GLN A 709 -18.14 20.43 -19.86
CA GLN A 709 -19.25 19.50 -19.66
C GLN A 709 -20.59 20.24 -19.71
N ARG A 710 -20.72 21.37 -18.99
CA ARG A 710 -21.94 22.17 -18.98
C ARG A 710 -22.26 22.76 -20.36
N ALA A 711 -21.23 23.21 -21.09
CA ALA A 711 -21.36 23.64 -22.48
C ALA A 711 -21.86 22.52 -23.40
N GLY A 712 -21.40 21.28 -23.20
CA GLY A 712 -21.89 20.10 -23.91
C GLY A 712 -23.38 19.85 -23.67
N VAL A 713 -23.80 19.88 -22.40
CA VAL A 713 -25.22 19.71 -22.02
C VAL A 713 -26.09 20.83 -22.62
N ALA A 714 -25.63 22.09 -22.54
CA ALA A 714 -26.34 23.24 -23.10
C ALA A 714 -26.50 23.14 -24.63
N GLU A 715 -25.43 22.76 -25.35
CA GLU A 715 -25.49 22.53 -26.81
C GLU A 715 -26.47 21.41 -27.16
N ALA A 716 -26.48 20.31 -26.41
CA ALA A 716 -27.41 19.20 -26.63
C ALA A 716 -28.88 19.57 -26.35
N MET A 717 -29.13 20.63 -25.56
CA MET A 717 -30.45 21.24 -25.40
C MET A 717 -30.77 22.32 -26.45
N GLY A 718 -29.83 22.64 -27.34
CA GLY A 718 -29.98 23.70 -28.34
C GLY A 718 -29.65 25.12 -27.82
N ASP A 719 -29.21 25.27 -26.57
CA ASP A 719 -28.80 26.55 -26.00
C ASP A 719 -27.32 26.85 -26.33
N ARG A 720 -27.13 27.27 -27.57
CA ARG A 720 -25.83 27.61 -28.12
C ARG A 720 -25.16 28.80 -27.43
N ALA A 721 -25.96 29.77 -27.01
CA ALA A 721 -25.45 30.98 -26.36
C ALA A 721 -24.85 30.63 -25.00
N ALA A 722 -25.56 29.81 -24.20
CA ALA A 722 -25.02 29.30 -22.93
C ALA A 722 -23.79 28.42 -23.15
N ALA A 723 -23.80 27.54 -24.17
CA ALA A 723 -22.65 26.70 -24.48
C ALA A 723 -21.39 27.53 -24.81
N LEU A 724 -21.53 28.59 -25.62
CA LEU A 724 -20.42 29.47 -25.96
C LEU A 724 -19.90 30.22 -24.72
N ALA A 725 -20.80 30.76 -23.90
CA ALA A 725 -20.42 31.47 -22.67
C ALA A 725 -19.63 30.58 -21.71
N ASP A 726 -20.03 29.32 -21.56
CA ASP A 726 -19.31 28.35 -20.74
C ASP A 726 -17.94 28.00 -21.32
N ALA A 727 -17.85 27.78 -22.64
CA ALA A 727 -16.56 27.53 -23.29
C ALA A 727 -15.60 28.73 -23.15
N GLU A 728 -16.11 29.96 -23.27
CA GLU A 728 -15.34 31.18 -23.02
C GLU A 728 -14.88 31.28 -21.57
N ARG A 729 -15.72 30.87 -20.61
CA ARG A 729 -15.35 30.83 -19.19
C ARG A 729 -14.26 29.78 -18.91
N ALA A 730 -14.36 28.60 -19.53
CA ALA A 730 -13.31 27.58 -19.49
C ALA A 730 -11.97 28.11 -20.03
N ARG A 731 -12.01 28.80 -21.19
CA ARG A 731 -10.82 29.42 -21.80
C ARG A 731 -10.25 30.57 -20.96
N ALA A 732 -11.10 31.33 -20.28
CA ALA A 732 -10.65 32.39 -19.37
C ALA A 732 -9.98 31.82 -18.12
N LEU A 733 -10.42 30.64 -17.65
CA LEU A 733 -9.82 29.95 -16.51
C LEU A 733 -8.44 29.37 -16.86
N ASP A 734 -8.33 28.73 -18.02
CA ASP A 734 -7.06 28.27 -18.57
C ASP A 734 -6.91 28.67 -20.05
N PRO A 735 -6.18 29.76 -20.32
CA PRO A 735 -5.90 30.21 -21.68
C PRO A 735 -5.07 29.22 -22.51
N THR A 736 -4.35 28.29 -21.88
CA THR A 736 -3.50 27.29 -22.55
C THR A 736 -4.26 26.04 -22.97
N SER A 737 -5.49 25.85 -22.47
CA SER A 737 -6.33 24.72 -22.81
C SER A 737 -6.70 24.74 -24.30
N VAL A 738 -6.18 23.75 -25.04
CA VAL A 738 -6.55 23.49 -26.44
C VAL A 738 -8.05 23.18 -26.53
N ALA A 739 -8.54 22.32 -25.64
CA ALA A 739 -9.95 21.91 -25.61
C ALA A 739 -10.90 23.11 -25.42
N ALA A 740 -10.61 24.00 -24.46
CA ALA A 740 -11.45 25.17 -24.23
C ALA A 740 -11.42 26.14 -25.41
N THR A 741 -10.23 26.45 -25.93
CA THR A 741 -10.06 27.38 -27.05
C THR A 741 -10.71 26.85 -28.33
N ALA A 742 -10.50 25.57 -28.64
CA ALA A 742 -11.12 24.91 -29.79
C ALA A 742 -12.64 24.93 -29.61
N ARG A 743 -13.16 24.50 -28.46
CA ARG A 743 -14.60 24.49 -28.20
C ARG A 743 -15.24 25.87 -28.37
N THR A 744 -14.60 26.94 -27.89
CA THR A 744 -15.03 28.33 -28.15
C THR A 744 -15.06 28.63 -29.64
N ALA A 745 -13.97 28.38 -30.37
CA ALA A 745 -13.88 28.66 -31.80
C ALA A 745 -14.95 27.93 -32.63
N TRP A 746 -15.18 26.65 -32.34
CA TRP A 746 -16.23 25.82 -32.96
C TRP A 746 -17.64 26.35 -32.64
N LEU A 747 -17.91 26.75 -31.39
CA LEU A 747 -19.18 27.36 -31.00
C LEU A 747 -19.35 28.80 -31.52
N MET A 748 -18.30 29.51 -31.90
CA MET A 748 -18.42 30.77 -32.65
C MET A 748 -18.77 30.51 -34.12
N ALA A 749 -18.06 29.58 -34.76
CA ALA A 749 -18.22 29.30 -36.20
C ALA A 749 -19.59 28.73 -36.55
N ASP A 750 -20.10 27.75 -35.78
CA ASP A 750 -21.46 27.23 -36.01
C ASP A 750 -22.53 28.34 -35.81
N GLY A 751 -22.17 29.47 -35.19
CA GLY A 751 -23.04 30.62 -34.88
C GLY A 751 -23.01 31.69 -35.95
N GLY A 752 -22.28 31.44 -37.03
CA GLY A 752 -22.04 32.38 -38.12
C GLY A 752 -20.78 33.21 -37.95
N ASN A 753 -20.07 33.13 -36.82
CA ASN A 753 -18.83 33.88 -36.60
C ASN A 753 -17.57 33.03 -36.85
N LEU A 754 -17.42 32.56 -38.09
CA LEU A 754 -16.25 31.78 -38.50
C LEU A 754 -14.95 32.59 -38.41
N SER A 755 -14.96 33.86 -38.85
CA SER A 755 -13.78 34.73 -38.81
C SER A 755 -13.26 34.95 -37.39
N GLY A 756 -14.15 35.13 -36.42
CA GLY A 756 -13.79 35.24 -35.01
C GLY A 756 -13.19 33.95 -34.45
N GLY A 757 -13.76 32.79 -34.80
CA GLY A 757 -13.20 31.49 -34.41
C GLY A 757 -11.81 31.24 -34.99
N ILE A 758 -11.57 31.62 -36.26
CA ILE A 758 -10.26 31.53 -36.90
C ILE A 758 -9.25 32.47 -36.23
N ALA A 759 -9.63 33.72 -35.99
CA ALA A 759 -8.76 34.71 -35.34
C ALA A 759 -8.30 34.24 -33.95
N LEU A 760 -9.20 33.60 -33.18
CA LEU A 760 -8.88 33.03 -31.88
C LEU A 760 -7.81 31.93 -31.96
N LEU A 761 -7.90 31.05 -32.96
CA LEU A 761 -6.91 30.00 -33.18
C LEU A 761 -5.59 30.57 -33.70
N ASP A 762 -5.65 31.58 -34.58
CA ASP A 762 -4.46 32.24 -35.13
C ASP A 762 -3.63 32.96 -34.07
N GLU A 763 -4.27 33.60 -33.09
CA GLU A 763 -3.59 34.16 -31.92
C GLU A 763 -2.72 33.11 -31.23
N ARG A 764 -3.27 31.90 -30.99
CA ARG A 764 -2.53 30.80 -30.38
C ARG A 764 -1.45 30.23 -31.28
N ILE A 765 -1.71 30.10 -32.57
CA ILE A 765 -0.72 29.61 -33.54
C ILE A 765 0.48 30.55 -33.64
N ALA A 766 0.27 31.86 -33.53
CA ALA A 766 1.31 32.88 -33.55
C ALA A 766 2.23 32.84 -32.32
N LEU A 767 1.71 32.43 -31.16
CA LEU A 767 2.50 32.27 -29.93
C LEU A 767 3.49 31.09 -29.99
N GLY A 768 3.28 30.13 -30.89
CA GLY A 768 4.15 28.97 -31.05
C GLY A 768 3.96 27.91 -29.95
N GLY A 769 5.03 27.19 -29.60
CA GLY A 769 5.01 26.13 -28.59
C GLY A 769 4.50 24.77 -29.07
N GLU A 770 4.44 23.81 -28.14
CA GLU A 770 4.11 22.40 -28.43
C GLU A 770 2.69 22.22 -28.96
N THR A 771 1.73 23.04 -28.52
CA THR A 771 0.31 22.96 -28.92
C THR A 771 0.02 23.64 -30.26
N ARG A 772 0.99 24.29 -30.90
CA ARG A 772 0.82 25.00 -32.18
C ARG A 772 0.23 24.09 -33.26
N SER A 773 0.70 22.85 -33.35
CA SER A 773 0.20 21.89 -34.34
C SER A 773 -1.28 21.53 -34.09
N ASN A 774 -1.69 21.40 -32.82
CA ASN A 774 -3.08 21.13 -32.47
C ASN A 774 -3.98 22.29 -32.93
N TYR A 775 -3.61 23.54 -32.65
CA TYR A 775 -4.40 24.69 -33.09
C TYR A 775 -4.46 24.85 -34.62
N ARG A 776 -3.38 24.53 -35.34
CA ARG A 776 -3.40 24.51 -36.82
C ARG A 776 -4.36 23.44 -37.35
N SER A 777 -4.38 22.26 -36.73
CA SER A 777 -5.33 21.19 -37.08
C SER A 777 -6.78 21.61 -36.78
N GLU A 778 -7.03 22.18 -35.61
CA GLU A 778 -8.36 22.71 -35.24
C GLU A 778 -8.82 23.79 -36.22
N LYS A 779 -7.93 24.71 -36.63
CA LYS A 779 -8.24 25.74 -37.63
C LYS A 779 -8.62 25.14 -38.97
N ALA A 780 -7.87 24.14 -39.44
CA ALA A 780 -8.18 23.44 -40.70
C ALA A 780 -9.54 22.74 -40.63
N GLY A 781 -9.85 22.06 -39.52
CA GLY A 781 -11.15 21.44 -39.27
C GLY A 781 -12.30 22.47 -39.24
N LEU A 782 -12.11 23.57 -38.52
CA LEU A 782 -13.08 24.65 -38.40
C LEU A 782 -13.43 25.28 -39.76
N ILE A 783 -12.40 25.58 -40.57
CA ILE A 783 -12.57 26.11 -41.93
C ILE A 783 -13.27 25.08 -42.82
N GLY A 784 -12.91 23.80 -42.72
CA GLY A 784 -13.50 22.76 -43.55
C GLY A 784 -14.98 22.50 -43.24
N GLU A 785 -15.36 22.59 -41.97
CA GLU A 785 -16.73 22.36 -41.52
C GLU A 785 -17.66 23.54 -41.85
N PHE A 786 -17.20 24.79 -41.65
CA PHE A 786 -18.03 26.00 -41.73
C PHE A 786 -17.73 26.94 -42.90
N GLY A 787 -16.62 26.73 -43.60
CA GLY A 787 -16.09 27.64 -44.61
C GLY A 787 -15.66 26.94 -45.90
N ASP A 788 -14.49 27.34 -46.43
CA ASP A 788 -13.96 26.87 -47.71
C ASP A 788 -13.21 25.53 -47.56
N ALA A 789 -13.74 24.49 -48.21
CA ALA A 789 -13.16 23.15 -48.16
C ALA A 789 -11.77 23.07 -48.80
N ALA A 790 -11.50 23.85 -49.86
CA ALA A 790 -10.21 23.85 -50.55
C ALA A 790 -9.11 24.51 -49.69
N GLU A 791 -9.45 25.55 -48.93
CA GLU A 791 -8.53 26.15 -47.96
C GLU A 791 -8.18 25.17 -46.83
N ALA A 792 -9.18 24.50 -46.25
CA ALA A 792 -8.98 23.48 -45.23
C ALA A 792 -8.10 22.33 -45.71
N ILE A 793 -8.32 21.85 -46.94
CA ILE A 793 -7.51 20.79 -47.56
C ILE A 793 -6.06 21.23 -47.70
N LYS A 794 -5.78 22.45 -48.16
CA LYS A 794 -4.40 22.98 -48.26
C LYS A 794 -3.70 23.07 -46.90
N LEU A 795 -4.42 23.43 -45.85
CA LEU A 795 -3.88 23.45 -44.49
C LEU A 795 -3.53 22.03 -44.02
N TYR A 796 -4.41 21.06 -44.24
CA TYR A 796 -4.10 19.65 -43.95
C TYR A 796 -2.97 19.10 -44.80
N ASP A 797 -2.85 19.48 -46.08
CA ASP A 797 -1.73 19.11 -46.95
C ASP A 797 -0.41 19.58 -46.34
N THR A 798 -0.37 20.82 -45.85
CA THR A 798 0.80 21.39 -45.17
C THR A 798 1.13 20.61 -43.89
N LEU A 799 0.12 20.32 -43.05
CA LEU A 799 0.31 19.55 -41.82
C LEU A 799 0.78 18.12 -42.08
N ILE A 800 0.26 17.47 -43.13
CA ILE A 800 0.67 16.12 -43.54
C ILE A 800 2.09 16.13 -44.12
N ALA A 801 2.48 17.18 -44.85
CA ALA A 801 3.85 17.32 -45.34
C ALA A 801 4.86 17.52 -44.19
N GLU A 802 4.48 18.27 -43.15
CA GLU A 802 5.27 18.45 -41.93
C GLU A 802 5.35 17.16 -41.10
N LYS A 803 4.28 16.35 -41.08
CA LYS A 803 4.22 15.06 -40.39
C LYS A 803 3.68 13.94 -41.29
N PRO A 804 4.51 13.40 -42.20
CA PRO A 804 4.11 12.32 -43.10
C PRO A 804 3.66 11.08 -42.33
N GLY A 805 2.64 10.39 -42.86
CA GLY A 805 2.14 9.15 -42.28
C GLY A 805 1.25 9.30 -41.05
N SER A 806 0.82 10.52 -40.68
CA SER A 806 -0.15 10.71 -39.60
C SER A 806 -1.56 10.24 -40.02
N PRO A 807 -2.10 9.15 -39.42
CA PRO A 807 -3.42 8.65 -39.79
C PRO A 807 -4.52 9.66 -39.43
N LEU A 808 -4.38 10.34 -38.28
CA LEU A 808 -5.31 11.37 -37.81
C LEU A 808 -5.49 12.50 -38.83
N LEU A 809 -4.38 13.05 -39.37
CA LEU A 809 -4.44 14.15 -40.33
C LEU A 809 -4.99 13.69 -41.69
N MET A 810 -4.64 12.48 -42.14
CA MET A 810 -5.19 11.89 -43.35
C MET A 810 -6.71 11.69 -43.22
N ASN A 811 -7.16 11.14 -42.09
CA ASN A 811 -8.58 10.99 -41.81
C ASN A 811 -9.30 12.34 -41.75
N ALA A 812 -8.74 13.34 -41.07
CA ALA A 812 -9.33 14.67 -41.00
C ALA A 812 -9.49 15.30 -42.39
N ARG A 813 -8.48 15.18 -43.27
CA ARG A 813 -8.57 15.62 -44.67
C ARG A 813 -9.62 14.81 -45.45
N CYS A 814 -9.68 13.50 -45.24
CA CYS A 814 -10.70 12.64 -45.84
C CYS A 814 -12.12 13.04 -45.43
N TRP A 815 -12.33 13.29 -44.13
CA TRP A 815 -13.61 13.71 -43.56
C TRP A 815 -14.12 14.98 -44.23
N ILE A 816 -13.28 16.03 -44.34
CA ILE A 816 -13.66 17.27 -45.03
C ILE A 816 -13.99 17.02 -46.50
N LYS A 817 -13.19 16.24 -47.21
CA LYS A 817 -13.47 15.90 -48.61
C LYS A 817 -14.81 15.16 -48.77
N GLY A 818 -15.10 14.20 -47.89
CA GLY A 818 -16.35 13.43 -47.88
C GLY A 818 -17.58 14.27 -47.51
N THR A 819 -17.53 15.03 -46.41
CA THR A 819 -18.66 15.83 -45.94
C THR A 819 -18.97 17.01 -46.86
N ARG A 820 -17.96 17.54 -47.57
CA ARG A 820 -18.12 18.62 -48.55
C ARG A 820 -18.30 18.11 -49.99
N SER A 821 -18.24 16.79 -50.20
CA SER A 821 -18.40 16.14 -51.51
C SER A 821 -17.40 16.61 -52.58
N VAL A 822 -16.15 16.83 -52.19
CA VAL A 822 -15.07 17.29 -53.06
C VAL A 822 -13.93 16.28 -53.13
N MET A 823 -13.29 16.15 -54.29
CA MET A 823 -12.08 15.32 -54.48
C MET A 823 -12.20 13.88 -53.95
N LEU A 824 -13.38 13.25 -54.12
CA LEU A 824 -13.75 11.98 -53.50
C LEU A 824 -12.75 10.84 -53.76
N ASP A 825 -12.16 10.75 -54.96
CA ASP A 825 -11.17 9.72 -55.29
C ASP A 825 -9.90 9.82 -54.42
N THR A 826 -9.45 11.05 -54.15
CA THR A 826 -8.32 11.28 -53.26
C THR A 826 -8.72 11.13 -51.78
N ALA A 827 -9.97 11.43 -51.44
CA ALA A 827 -10.50 11.20 -50.10
C ALA A 827 -10.47 9.71 -49.74
N LEU A 828 -10.88 8.86 -50.68
CA LEU A 828 -10.85 7.42 -50.48
C LEU A 828 -9.43 6.90 -50.18
N LYS A 829 -8.42 7.42 -50.89
CA LYS A 829 -7.01 7.10 -50.63
C LYS A 829 -6.60 7.55 -49.22
N ASP A 830 -7.00 8.75 -48.82
CA ASP A 830 -6.69 9.31 -47.50
C ASP A 830 -7.28 8.44 -46.37
N CYS A 831 -8.57 8.14 -46.44
CA CYS A 831 -9.23 7.28 -45.45
C CYS A 831 -8.66 5.85 -45.44
N THR A 832 -8.37 5.28 -46.60
CA THR A 832 -7.80 3.91 -46.69
C THR A 832 -6.40 3.86 -46.10
N SER A 833 -5.55 4.85 -46.43
CA SER A 833 -4.22 4.96 -45.84
C SER A 833 -4.31 5.18 -44.32
N SER A 834 -5.29 5.97 -43.85
CA SER A 834 -5.52 6.12 -42.41
C SER A 834 -5.94 4.81 -41.74
N ILE A 835 -6.70 3.94 -42.41
CA ILE A 835 -7.09 2.63 -41.87
C ILE A 835 -5.87 1.70 -41.82
N GLU A 836 -5.05 1.69 -42.87
CA GLU A 836 -3.85 0.85 -42.96
C GLU A 836 -2.76 1.24 -41.96
N LEU A 837 -2.68 2.52 -41.60
CA LEU A 837 -1.66 3.06 -40.70
C LEU A 837 -2.13 3.23 -39.24
N SER A 838 -3.39 2.96 -38.92
CA SER A 838 -3.96 3.21 -37.58
C SER A 838 -4.35 1.92 -36.86
N ASP A 839 -4.02 1.85 -35.57
CA ASP A 839 -4.53 0.81 -34.67
C ASP A 839 -6.02 1.04 -34.32
N ASN A 840 -6.54 2.27 -34.50
CA ASN A 840 -7.96 2.61 -34.33
C ASN A 840 -8.55 3.11 -35.65
N THR A 841 -9.36 2.25 -36.27
CA THR A 841 -9.87 2.48 -37.63
C THR A 841 -11.28 3.04 -37.67
N LEU A 842 -11.99 3.14 -36.53
CA LEU A 842 -13.43 3.42 -36.52
C LEU A 842 -13.78 4.78 -37.15
N ALA A 843 -13.04 5.84 -36.80
CA ALA A 843 -13.27 7.18 -37.35
C ALA A 843 -12.96 7.25 -38.86
N ALA A 844 -11.98 6.46 -39.32
CA ALA A 844 -11.61 6.40 -40.74
C ALA A 844 -12.58 5.54 -41.56
N LEU A 845 -13.13 4.47 -40.97
CA LEU A 845 -14.23 3.71 -41.56
C LEU A 845 -15.51 4.57 -41.66
N ASP A 846 -15.85 5.36 -40.64
CA ASP A 846 -16.98 6.31 -40.69
C ASP A 846 -16.78 7.34 -41.82
N SER A 847 -15.58 7.92 -41.91
CA SER A 847 -15.22 8.87 -42.96
C SER A 847 -15.23 8.23 -44.35
N ARG A 848 -14.76 6.98 -44.49
CA ARG A 848 -14.78 6.26 -45.77
C ARG A 848 -16.19 5.90 -46.18
N ALA A 849 -17.05 5.52 -45.24
CA ALA A 849 -18.47 5.30 -45.50
C ALA A 849 -19.16 6.56 -46.04
N MET A 850 -18.84 7.74 -45.50
CA MET A 850 -19.32 9.02 -46.05
C MET A 850 -18.86 9.20 -47.50
N VAL A 851 -17.59 8.94 -47.81
CA VAL A 851 -17.06 9.02 -49.19
C VAL A 851 -17.77 8.02 -50.10
N TRP A 852 -17.96 6.78 -49.67
CA TRP A 852 -18.69 5.76 -50.43
C TRP A 852 -20.13 6.17 -50.72
N PHE A 853 -20.83 6.68 -49.71
CA PHE A 853 -22.18 7.21 -49.88
C PHE A 853 -22.22 8.33 -50.93
N ARG A 854 -21.27 9.28 -50.90
CA ARG A 854 -21.18 10.37 -51.90
C ARG A 854 -20.88 9.88 -53.31
N MET A 855 -20.17 8.77 -53.44
CA MET A 855 -19.91 8.10 -54.72
C MET A 855 -21.08 7.23 -55.20
N GLY A 856 -22.17 7.11 -54.43
CA GLY A 856 -23.28 6.20 -54.72
C GLY A 856 -22.97 4.71 -54.47
N ARG A 857 -21.84 4.41 -53.82
CA ARG A 857 -21.39 3.06 -53.49
C ARG A 857 -21.98 2.60 -52.15
N LEU A 858 -23.29 2.36 -52.16
CA LEU A 858 -24.09 2.13 -50.95
C LEU A 858 -23.74 0.83 -50.21
N ALA A 859 -23.33 -0.23 -50.92
CA ALA A 859 -22.98 -1.51 -50.30
C ALA A 859 -21.68 -1.43 -49.50
N GLU A 860 -20.69 -0.71 -50.03
CA GLU A 860 -19.41 -0.45 -49.37
C GLU A 860 -19.60 0.50 -48.19
N ALA A 861 -20.43 1.53 -48.35
CA ALA A 861 -20.82 2.39 -47.23
C ALA A 861 -21.46 1.58 -46.09
N MET A 862 -22.41 0.70 -46.41
CA MET A 862 -23.05 -0.18 -45.41
C MET A 862 -22.03 -1.07 -44.69
N THR A 863 -21.08 -1.65 -45.44
CA THR A 863 -20.06 -2.56 -44.87
C THR A 863 -19.19 -1.84 -43.84
N ASP A 864 -18.70 -0.64 -44.17
CA ASP A 864 -17.89 0.16 -43.25
C ASP A 864 -18.72 0.60 -42.03
N LEU A 865 -19.98 1.01 -42.25
CA LEU A 865 -20.88 1.43 -41.16
C LEU A 865 -21.25 0.29 -40.22
N ASP A 866 -21.48 -0.91 -40.74
CA ASP A 866 -21.75 -2.09 -39.93
C ASP A 866 -20.51 -2.50 -39.12
N ALA A 867 -19.31 -2.41 -39.71
CA ALA A 867 -18.07 -2.64 -38.97
C ALA A 867 -17.90 -1.62 -37.83
N VAL A 868 -18.20 -0.35 -38.08
CA VAL A 868 -18.16 0.70 -37.06
C VAL A 868 -19.19 0.46 -35.97
N LEU A 869 -20.46 0.24 -36.31
CA LEU A 869 -21.54 0.08 -35.35
C LEU A 869 -21.54 -1.26 -34.63
N ALA A 870 -20.80 -2.26 -35.12
CA ALA A 870 -20.51 -3.47 -34.37
C ALA A 870 -19.50 -3.21 -33.24
N ALA A 871 -18.56 -2.27 -33.41
CA ALA A 871 -17.56 -1.92 -32.41
C ALA A 871 -18.00 -0.76 -31.49
N ALA A 872 -18.63 0.28 -32.05
CA ALA A 872 -19.15 1.46 -31.36
C ALA A 872 -20.64 1.67 -31.71
N PRO A 873 -21.54 0.87 -31.12
CA PRO A 873 -22.96 0.90 -31.48
C PRO A 873 -23.69 2.20 -31.13
N ASP A 874 -23.13 3.03 -30.26
CA ASP A 874 -23.63 4.32 -29.81
C ASP A 874 -23.04 5.50 -30.59
N LEU A 875 -22.27 5.26 -31.66
CA LEU A 875 -21.75 6.33 -32.51
C LEU A 875 -22.87 6.94 -33.37
N ALA A 876 -23.40 8.08 -32.92
CA ALA A 876 -24.55 8.73 -33.54
C ALA A 876 -24.33 9.11 -35.01
N SER A 877 -23.12 9.53 -35.39
CA SER A 877 -22.77 9.91 -36.77
C SER A 877 -22.93 8.75 -37.73
N SER A 878 -22.24 7.64 -37.49
CA SER A 878 -22.33 6.44 -38.33
C SER A 878 -23.73 5.88 -38.35
N ARG A 879 -24.43 5.92 -37.21
CA ARG A 879 -25.79 5.43 -37.14
C ARG A 879 -26.76 6.27 -37.98
N PHE A 880 -26.59 7.59 -37.96
CA PHE A 880 -27.35 8.49 -38.82
C PHE A 880 -27.07 8.21 -40.29
N LEU A 881 -25.79 8.15 -40.69
CA LEU A 881 -25.40 7.86 -42.08
C LEU A 881 -25.91 6.49 -42.53
N ARG A 882 -25.88 5.46 -41.69
CA ARG A 882 -26.46 4.16 -42.01
C ARG A 882 -27.95 4.25 -42.23
N GLY A 883 -28.66 5.03 -41.42
CA GLY A 883 -30.07 5.35 -41.66
C GLY A 883 -30.32 5.97 -43.04
N ILE A 884 -29.48 6.91 -43.47
CA ILE A 884 -29.55 7.51 -44.82
C ILE A 884 -29.30 6.48 -45.92
N VAL A 885 -28.27 5.65 -45.77
CA VAL A 885 -27.93 4.60 -46.75
C VAL A 885 -29.04 3.55 -46.83
N LEU A 886 -29.61 3.13 -45.68
CA LEU A 886 -30.74 2.20 -45.61
C LEU A 886 -31.96 2.75 -46.35
N LYS A 887 -32.26 4.05 -46.19
CA LYS A 887 -33.34 4.71 -46.93
C LYS A 887 -33.07 4.73 -48.45
N ALA A 888 -31.82 5.00 -48.86
CA ALA A 888 -31.42 4.92 -50.26
C ALA A 888 -31.48 3.49 -50.84
N LEU A 889 -31.42 2.47 -49.98
CA LEU A 889 -31.61 1.05 -50.31
C LEU A 889 -33.07 0.57 -50.13
N HIS A 890 -34.03 1.46 -49.88
CA HIS A 890 -35.44 1.14 -49.63
C HIS A 890 -35.70 0.23 -48.41
N ARG A 891 -34.83 0.29 -47.39
CA ARG A 891 -34.96 -0.43 -46.11
C ARG A 891 -35.51 0.49 -45.01
N ASP A 892 -36.71 1.03 -45.25
CA ASP A 892 -37.26 2.16 -44.47
C ASP A 892 -37.47 1.86 -42.98
N ALA A 893 -37.86 0.64 -42.61
CA ALA A 893 -38.06 0.27 -41.21
C ALA A 893 -36.76 0.31 -40.41
N GLU A 894 -35.68 -0.23 -40.97
CA GLU A 894 -34.36 -0.23 -40.35
C GLU A 894 -33.77 1.18 -40.31
N ALA A 895 -33.97 1.95 -41.38
CA ALA A 895 -33.58 3.36 -41.44
C ALA A 895 -34.25 4.17 -40.30
N ALA A 896 -35.55 3.98 -40.09
CA ALA A 896 -36.30 4.66 -39.04
C ALA A 896 -35.75 4.33 -37.64
N THR A 897 -35.39 3.07 -37.37
CA THR A 897 -34.78 2.66 -36.11
C THR A 897 -33.44 3.36 -35.88
N ASP A 898 -32.56 3.38 -36.87
CA ASP A 898 -31.24 3.98 -36.73
C ASP A 898 -31.28 5.50 -36.61
N LEU A 899 -32.11 6.16 -37.41
CA LEU A 899 -32.30 7.61 -37.32
C LEU A 899 -32.88 8.03 -35.96
N ALA A 900 -33.85 7.27 -35.44
CA ALA A 900 -34.42 7.54 -34.13
C ALA A 900 -33.36 7.41 -33.01
N LEU A 901 -32.52 6.37 -33.07
CA LEU A 901 -31.46 6.17 -32.09
C LEU A 901 -30.34 7.21 -32.22
N ALA A 902 -29.93 7.56 -33.44
CA ALA A 902 -28.93 8.60 -33.68
C ALA A 902 -29.37 9.96 -33.10
N ARG A 903 -30.63 10.37 -33.34
CA ARG A 903 -31.22 11.60 -32.79
C ARG A 903 -31.32 11.60 -31.28
N ARG A 904 -31.58 10.42 -30.70
CA ARG A 904 -31.64 10.28 -29.25
C ARG A 904 -30.27 10.49 -28.61
N ILE A 905 -29.22 9.92 -29.20
CA ILE A 905 -27.85 10.05 -28.73
C ILE A 905 -27.33 11.47 -28.96
N SER A 906 -27.51 12.00 -30.18
CA SER A 906 -27.13 13.37 -30.56
C SER A 906 -28.34 14.12 -31.14
N PRO A 907 -29.04 14.95 -30.33
CA PRO A 907 -30.19 15.72 -30.81
C PRO A 907 -29.87 16.71 -31.94
N MET A 908 -28.60 17.10 -32.09
CA MET A 908 -28.13 18.03 -33.11
C MET A 908 -27.70 17.34 -34.42
N ILE A 909 -27.82 16.01 -34.50
CA ILE A 909 -27.31 15.24 -35.63
C ILE A 909 -27.95 15.64 -36.97
N ASP A 910 -29.25 15.92 -37.01
CA ASP A 910 -29.91 16.39 -38.25
C ASP A 910 -29.35 17.73 -38.72
N ARG A 911 -29.12 18.67 -37.79
CA ARG A 911 -28.54 19.99 -38.11
C ARG A 911 -27.12 19.83 -38.64
N GLN A 912 -26.33 18.95 -38.02
CA GLN A 912 -24.97 18.65 -38.46
C GLN A 912 -24.97 18.10 -39.90
N TYR A 913 -25.75 17.06 -40.18
CA TYR A 913 -25.82 16.45 -41.51
C TYR A 913 -26.43 17.38 -42.57
N ALA A 914 -27.36 18.26 -42.17
CA ALA A 914 -27.90 19.28 -43.07
C ALA A 914 -26.81 20.26 -43.57
N ARG A 915 -25.77 20.58 -42.76
CA ARG A 915 -24.61 21.38 -43.22
C ARG A 915 -23.80 20.67 -44.30
N TYR A 916 -23.83 19.34 -44.30
CA TYR A 916 -23.23 18.51 -45.35
C TYR A 916 -24.15 18.42 -46.59
N GLY A 917 -25.37 18.94 -46.54
CA GLY A 917 -26.36 18.78 -47.62
C GLY A 917 -27.02 17.40 -47.63
N ILE A 918 -26.99 16.68 -46.50
CA ILE A 918 -27.61 15.37 -46.33
C ILE A 918 -28.83 15.52 -45.42
N LYS A 919 -29.98 14.98 -45.83
CA LYS A 919 -31.25 15.04 -45.08
C LYS A 919 -31.85 13.65 -44.97
N ALA A 920 -32.44 13.38 -43.81
CA ALA A 920 -33.05 12.10 -43.45
C ALA A 920 -34.34 11.77 -44.18
#